data_AF-A0AAD9DN59-F1
#
_entry.id   AF-A0AAD9DN59-F1
#
_cell.length_a   1.000
_cell.length_b   1.000
_cell.length_c   1.000
_cell.angle_alpha   90.00
_cell.angle_beta   90.00
_cell.angle_gamma   90.00
#
_symmetry.space_group_name_H-M   'P 1'
#
loop_
_entity.id
_entity.type
_entity.pdbx_description
1 polymer ?
#
loop_
_entity_poly.entity_id
_entity_poly.type
_entity_poly.pdbx_seq_one_letter_code
_entity_poly.pdbx_strand_id
1 'polypeptide(L)'
;MTLSLAVRGQVNSDRGAFPRDGASENSWISNMKGSLEKSLQVHYEVPRSRSEDWSMQGGASREARRRACTATAALRQACHVRLNSFRERVGVKYDGMTGRARARSRGRARGPEAGAPGALSGCLFIHNLSPAVLQISAGFQQVKIGERGGRRRDFHDAGVHTRQLMEHVKESKTGTSGFPIELRANFMRLLSRPQWALYQYHVDFNPPMESRRLRSALLFQHEQTLGKARCFDGAILFLPHRLHYTEMVLCSETRHGEKVQITVTLTSELPPSSPVCLQFYNIIFRRILRMLNMQQIGRHYYNPDDPLNIPQHRLTIWPGFVTNILQYESSIMLCSDVSHKVLRSETVLDFMSSLKQQYRDQYFPDACTKELVGLIVLTKYNNKTYRIDDIAWDQTPVNTFKRGDSNISFRDYYKMQYNLEITDMNQVLLVSHVKKMGPAGAPPPGPALLIPEFCYLTGLTDKMRNDFNIMKDLSSHTRLTPEQRERRLIRFISSISQSAEAQNELSTWGLSFENKLLSLTGRVLPVERILQASRTYEYNPCAADWSKEMRGLPLISSMPLETWLMFFTRRNADAAQSLLYTLNKVAPPMGIRMQRAVMIEYEDRPESLLRALQQNVGPETQMVVVILPTNRKDKYDCVKKYLCVDCPTPSQCVVSRTLSRPQALMTVATKIALQMNCKMGGELWSVEIPLKQLMIVGIDCYHDTAAGKRSIGALVASLNQGMSRWFSKCVLQGRGQEIIDGLKVALKGALKKYLKYNNCLPSRIIVYRDGVADGMLQSVVNYEVPQIMQSIKTMGQDYAPKLSVVVVKKRIATRFFARLDGKLANPPPGTVIDTEVTRPEWYDFFIVSQAVRMGSVTPTHYNVVFDNSGLKPDHMQRLTYKLCHMYYNWQGRKDEEDGIVAVSVERGGFLEDFFRKVGKVYERVFTPVCDAMFQVEEVRGVIDKIASQVNEVKKKHSVILSAPNPDERTKDELEHLTVEIKKNANIVRTKLKSIQENLPPDDPANRTSVGVRIQRTQVESVCFPFFSVLFWLSMRLQFEQEYSHTSVGFYYLTRSGQGGTQGELVGAWVGMGSGLVGRGLLEYTVLSRRFVEVMTQYNETQVSFRERSKARIQRQLEITGKLTTNEELEDMLESGNPSIFTSDIISDSQITRQALNEIESRHKDIMRLESSIRELHDMFRDMALLVETQGEMIDNIEKNVRNAVDYVGKANEQCKKAVRYQKRARR
;
A
#
# COMPACT_ATOMS: atom_id res chain seq x y z
N MET A 1 15.46 -54.40 15.46
CA MET A 1 15.28 -55.86 15.25
C MET A 1 14.04 -56.06 14.38
N THR A 2 14.15 -56.98 13.42
CA THR A 2 13.14 -57.99 13.02
C THR A 2 11.65 -57.57 12.88
N LEU A 3 11.14 -57.65 11.64
CA LEU A 3 9.84 -58.20 11.14
C LEU A 3 8.52 -58.05 11.97
N SER A 4 7.32 -58.03 11.37
CA SER A 4 6.82 -57.77 9.99
C SER A 4 5.27 -57.85 9.99
N LEU A 5 4.63 -57.64 8.81
CA LEU A 5 3.29 -58.12 8.37
C LEU A 5 2.05 -57.76 9.27
N ALA A 6 0.99 -57.09 8.78
CA ALA A 6 -0.03 -57.50 7.78
C ALA A 6 -1.07 -58.51 8.36
N VAL A 7 -2.34 -58.60 7.91
CA VAL A 7 -3.03 -58.02 6.73
C VAL A 7 -4.56 -57.88 6.96
N ARG A 8 -5.33 -57.49 5.92
CA ARG A 8 -6.81 -57.45 5.67
C ARG A 8 -7.75 -58.29 6.60
N GLY A 9 -9.05 -58.01 6.75
CA GLY A 9 -10.01 -57.27 5.86
C GLY A 9 -11.14 -56.56 6.64
N GLN A 10 -12.12 -55.85 6.03
CA GLN A 10 -13.21 -56.32 5.12
C GLN A 10 -14.14 -57.37 5.78
N VAL A 11 -15.49 -57.26 5.74
CA VAL A 11 -16.39 -56.33 5.00
C VAL A 11 -17.82 -56.29 5.61
N ASN A 12 -18.66 -55.31 5.19
CA ASN A 12 -20.14 -55.22 5.35
C ASN A 12 -20.72 -55.06 6.79
N SER A 13 -21.56 -54.06 7.10
CA SER A 13 -22.99 -53.80 6.76
C SER A 13 -23.96 -54.74 7.49
N ASP A 14 -25.09 -54.30 8.07
CA ASP A 14 -26.04 -53.33 7.50
C ASP A 14 -27.07 -52.79 8.55
N ARG A 15 -27.78 -51.68 8.23
CA ARG A 15 -29.13 -51.21 8.71
C ARG A 15 -29.52 -51.13 10.22
N GLY A 16 -30.52 -50.26 10.51
CA GLY A 16 -31.29 -50.20 11.77
C GLY A 16 -30.90 -49.02 12.69
N ALA A 17 -31.38 -47.79 12.54
CA ALA A 17 -32.76 -47.28 12.68
C ALA A 17 -33.25 -47.12 14.14
N PHE A 18 -33.34 -45.85 14.58
CA PHE A 18 -34.27 -45.19 15.54
C PHE A 18 -35.29 -46.03 16.34
N PRO A 19 -35.61 -45.65 17.61
CA PRO A 19 -36.02 -44.26 17.92
C PRO A 19 -35.56 -43.66 19.27
N ARG A 20 -36.23 -42.57 19.64
CA ARG A 20 -36.01 -41.65 20.76
C ARG A 20 -36.46 -42.24 22.09
N ASP A 21 -35.79 -41.84 23.18
CA ASP A 21 -36.33 -40.98 24.27
C ASP A 21 -35.22 -40.80 25.33
N GLY A 22 -35.29 -39.98 26.38
CA GLY A 22 -36.29 -39.01 26.83
C GLY A 22 -36.27 -38.95 28.37
N ALA A 23 -36.10 -37.76 28.97
CA ALA A 23 -35.72 -37.53 30.37
C ALA A 23 -34.32 -38.12 30.74
N SER A 24 -33.37 -37.44 31.40
CA SER A 24 -33.33 -36.43 32.47
C SER A 24 -33.46 -37.00 33.87
N GLU A 25 -32.33 -37.12 34.57
CA GLU A 25 -32.28 -37.32 36.01
C GLU A 25 -31.12 -36.51 36.60
N ASN A 26 -31.30 -35.98 37.80
CA ASN A 26 -30.38 -35.00 38.38
C ASN A 26 -30.33 -35.14 39.91
N SER A 27 -29.10 -35.18 40.45
CA SER A 27 -28.73 -34.98 41.86
C SER A 27 -28.78 -36.16 42.85
N TRP A 28 -27.83 -36.10 43.79
CA TRP A 28 -27.57 -37.03 44.92
C TRP A 28 -27.08 -38.42 44.47
N ILE A 29 -26.13 -39.08 45.14
CA ILE A 29 -25.76 -39.04 46.56
C ILE A 29 -24.26 -38.72 46.76
N SER A 30 -23.94 -37.98 47.82
CA SER A 30 -22.59 -37.92 48.40
C SER A 30 -22.45 -39.03 49.45
N ASN A 31 -21.44 -39.88 49.33
CA ASN A 31 -20.96 -40.64 50.49
C ASN A 31 -19.45 -40.92 50.44
N MET A 32 -18.86 -41.23 51.60
CA MET A 32 -17.47 -40.88 51.93
C MET A 32 -16.65 -42.09 52.42
N LYS A 33 -15.33 -42.08 52.12
CA LYS A 33 -14.26 -42.98 52.65
C LYS A 33 -14.33 -44.46 52.17
N GLY A 34 -13.21 -45.19 52.08
CA GLY A 34 -11.80 -44.79 52.23
C GLY A 34 -10.86 -45.95 52.62
N SER A 35 -9.56 -45.67 52.78
CA SER A 35 -8.48 -46.62 53.18
C SER A 35 -8.11 -47.67 52.11
N LEU A 36 -6.88 -48.23 52.00
CA LEU A 36 -5.59 -48.09 52.73
C LEU A 36 -4.49 -47.62 51.73
N GLU A 37 -3.40 -46.91 52.07
CA GLU A 37 -2.18 -47.30 52.84
C GLU A 37 -1.34 -48.46 52.22
N LYS A 38 0.00 -48.57 52.31
CA LYS A 38 1.03 -47.84 53.11
C LYS A 38 2.47 -48.03 52.56
N SER A 39 3.42 -47.22 53.07
CA SER A 39 4.89 -47.45 53.27
C SER A 39 5.81 -46.43 52.57
N LEU A 40 6.86 -45.87 53.19
CA LEU A 40 7.31 -45.88 54.61
C LEU A 40 8.14 -44.57 54.91
N GLN A 41 8.51 -44.32 56.17
CA GLN A 41 9.00 -43.03 56.69
C GLN A 41 10.50 -42.98 57.07
N VAL A 42 10.95 -41.79 57.52
CA VAL A 42 11.91 -41.43 58.63
C VAL A 42 12.65 -40.14 58.21
N HIS A 43 12.82 -39.03 58.96
CA HIS A 43 12.20 -38.31 60.11
C HIS A 43 12.77 -36.83 60.01
N TYR A 44 12.78 -35.80 60.88
CA TYR A 44 12.35 -35.33 62.22
C TYR A 44 12.51 -33.76 62.15
N GLU A 45 11.89 -32.82 62.91
CA GLU A 45 10.72 -32.80 63.80
C GLU A 45 10.13 -31.35 63.91
N VAL A 46 9.38 -31.10 64.98
CA VAL A 46 8.45 -30.04 65.47
C VAL A 46 9.17 -29.16 66.54
N PRO A 47 8.69 -27.99 67.10
CA PRO A 47 7.28 -27.58 67.34
C PRO A 47 6.81 -26.10 67.18
N ARG A 48 5.50 -25.95 66.88
CA ARG A 48 4.46 -25.04 67.52
C ARG A 48 4.60 -23.49 67.40
N SER A 49 3.54 -22.67 67.48
CA SER A 49 2.06 -22.86 67.44
C SER A 49 1.28 -21.53 67.44
N ARG A 50 0.00 -21.53 66.98
CA ARG A 50 -1.10 -20.54 67.24
C ARG A 50 -0.87 -19.10 66.73
N SER A 51 -1.76 -18.37 66.05
CA SER A 51 -3.23 -18.27 65.87
C SER A 51 -3.82 -17.03 66.56
N GLU A 52 -4.38 -16.09 65.79
CA GLU A 52 -5.67 -15.41 66.06
C GLU A 52 -5.99 -14.35 64.97
N ASP A 53 -7.27 -14.18 64.66
CA ASP A 53 -7.80 -13.06 63.87
C ASP A 53 -8.05 -11.85 64.78
N TRP A 54 -7.75 -10.64 64.34
CA TRP A 54 -8.52 -9.45 64.73
C TRP A 54 -8.61 -8.46 63.57
N SER A 55 -9.69 -7.67 63.56
CA SER A 55 -10.03 -6.78 62.45
C SER A 55 -10.18 -5.32 62.92
N MET A 56 -10.37 -4.44 61.92
CA MET A 56 -10.88 -3.06 62.01
C MET A 56 -9.94 -1.87 62.25
N GLN A 57 -10.18 -0.86 61.40
CA GLN A 57 -10.14 0.60 61.61
C GLN A 57 -8.82 1.34 61.86
N GLY A 58 -8.72 2.55 61.27
CA GLY A 58 -8.21 3.66 62.09
C GLY A 58 -7.56 4.91 61.46
N GLY A 59 -7.71 5.22 60.17
CA GLY A 59 -7.21 6.51 59.63
C GLY A 59 -5.68 6.69 59.70
N ALA A 60 -5.09 7.86 59.48
CA ALA A 60 -5.47 9.04 58.69
C ALA A 60 -4.21 9.92 58.52
N SER A 61 -4.22 10.89 57.59
CA SER A 61 -3.11 11.84 57.34
C SER A 61 -1.81 11.21 56.78
N ARG A 62 -1.18 11.63 55.68
CA ARG A 62 -0.91 12.96 55.11
C ARG A 62 -0.32 13.96 56.12
N GLU A 63 0.71 14.75 55.87
CA GLU A 63 1.61 14.98 54.74
C GLU A 63 2.37 16.25 55.15
N ALA A 64 3.59 16.12 55.70
CA ALA A 64 4.36 17.27 56.17
C ALA A 64 5.82 17.16 55.74
N ARG A 65 6.29 18.13 54.94
CA ARG A 65 7.71 18.25 54.57
C ARG A 65 8.46 19.04 55.63
N ARG A 66 9.58 18.51 56.17
CA ARG A 66 10.89 19.20 56.24
C ARG A 66 11.98 18.30 56.86
N ARG A 67 13.21 18.83 56.97
CA ARG A 67 14.50 18.12 57.16
C ARG A 67 14.99 18.17 58.62
N ALA A 68 16.06 17.41 58.89
CA ALA A 68 17.05 17.58 59.96
C ALA A 68 16.63 17.17 61.40
N CYS A 69 17.51 16.76 62.33
CA CYS A 69 18.91 16.29 62.25
C CYS A 69 19.38 15.64 63.58
N THR A 70 20.24 14.61 63.50
CA THR A 70 21.18 14.12 64.54
C THR A 70 22.28 13.32 63.79
N ALA A 71 23.60 13.57 63.91
CA ALA A 71 24.54 13.55 65.06
C ALA A 71 25.04 12.13 65.41
N THR A 72 26.31 11.82 65.73
CA THR A 72 27.65 12.47 65.57
C THR A 72 28.71 11.38 65.86
N ALA A 73 29.85 11.30 65.17
CA ALA A 73 30.97 10.42 65.56
C ALA A 73 32.37 10.99 65.23
N ALA A 74 33.29 10.85 66.19
CA ALA A 74 34.62 11.46 66.38
C ALA A 74 35.63 11.64 65.21
N LEU A 75 36.48 12.69 65.35
CA LEU A 75 37.84 12.83 64.76
C LEU A 75 38.87 12.00 65.57
N ARG A 76 40.20 11.90 65.32
CA ARG A 76 41.28 12.73 64.71
C ARG A 76 42.49 11.76 64.41
N GLN A 77 43.66 12.06 63.83
CA GLN A 77 44.39 13.25 63.33
C GLN A 77 44.97 12.87 61.92
N ALA A 78 46.11 13.23 61.30
CA ALA A 78 47.31 14.10 61.43
C ALA A 78 47.74 14.50 59.98
N CYS A 79 48.38 15.63 59.63
CA CYS A 79 49.65 16.28 60.03
C CYS A 79 50.94 15.52 59.63
N HIS A 80 51.93 16.07 58.88
CA HIS A 80 52.08 17.38 58.19
C HIS A 80 53.36 17.40 57.25
N VAL A 81 53.61 18.49 56.48
CA VAL A 81 54.92 18.97 55.89
C VAL A 81 55.29 18.77 54.38
N ARG A 82 55.34 19.92 53.65
CA ARG A 82 56.21 20.46 52.54
C ARG A 82 56.59 19.71 51.21
N LEU A 83 56.32 20.44 50.09
CA LEU A 83 57.15 20.74 48.88
C LEU A 83 57.62 19.56 47.98
N ASN A 84 57.67 19.60 46.63
CA ASN A 84 57.57 20.65 45.59
C ASN A 84 57.29 19.98 44.20
N SER A 85 57.12 20.57 42.99
CA SER A 85 56.96 21.95 42.44
C SER A 85 56.65 21.90 40.92
N PHE A 86 55.91 22.91 40.37
CA PHE A 86 55.77 23.28 38.93
C PHE A 86 55.05 22.25 38.00
N ARG A 87 54.38 22.60 36.87
CA ARG A 87 54.29 23.80 35.98
C ARG A 87 52.88 23.77 35.30
N GLU A 88 51.99 24.77 35.31
CA GLU A 88 51.90 26.06 34.55
C GLU A 88 51.92 25.92 33.00
N ARG A 89 51.09 26.52 32.12
CA ARG A 89 50.19 27.74 32.06
C ARG A 89 48.88 27.44 31.23
N VAL A 90 47.72 28.15 31.22
CA VAL A 90 47.30 29.60 31.11
C VAL A 90 47.60 30.20 29.71
N GLY A 91 46.80 31.04 29.00
CA GLY A 91 45.44 31.66 29.13
C GLY A 91 45.26 32.77 28.04
N VAL A 92 44.24 33.66 27.93
CA VAL A 92 42.82 33.74 28.38
C VAL A 92 42.10 35.02 27.79
N LYS A 93 40.95 34.87 27.08
CA LYS A 93 39.88 35.88 26.72
C LYS A 93 40.17 37.16 25.87
N TYR A 94 39.08 37.72 25.29
CA TYR A 94 38.85 39.09 24.72
C TYR A 94 39.70 39.47 23.47
N ASP A 95 39.30 40.34 22.50
CA ASP A 95 38.01 40.89 21.99
C ASP A 95 38.24 41.32 20.50
N GLY A 96 37.40 42.01 19.71
CA GLY A 96 36.04 42.56 19.89
C GLY A 96 35.54 43.38 18.68
N MET A 97 34.23 43.72 18.69
CA MET A 97 33.47 44.72 17.90
C MET A 97 33.92 45.24 16.49
N THR A 98 32.96 45.13 15.54
CA THR A 98 32.68 46.05 14.39
C THR A 98 33.69 46.19 13.23
N GLY A 99 33.27 46.38 11.96
CA GLY A 99 31.89 46.40 11.42
C GLY A 99 31.81 46.70 9.92
N ARG A 100 30.58 46.59 9.37
CA ARG A 100 30.05 47.08 8.08
C ARG A 100 31.04 47.48 6.93
N ALA A 101 30.92 46.80 5.78
CA ALA A 101 30.46 47.43 4.54
C ALA A 101 30.06 46.39 3.47
N ARG A 102 29.31 46.82 2.44
CA ARG A 102 28.96 46.04 1.24
C ARG A 102 29.85 46.45 0.06
N ALA A 103 30.24 45.50 -0.78
CA ALA A 103 30.39 45.72 -2.22
C ALA A 103 30.05 44.43 -2.99
N ARG A 104 29.74 44.55 -4.29
CA ARG A 104 29.39 43.45 -5.20
C ARG A 104 30.41 43.38 -6.35
N SER A 105 30.24 42.32 -7.17
CA SER A 105 30.75 42.12 -8.53
C SER A 105 32.09 41.40 -8.59
N ARG A 106 32.45 40.60 -9.61
CA ARG A 106 31.82 39.80 -10.71
C ARG A 106 33.00 39.55 -11.66
N GLY A 107 33.14 38.35 -12.20
CA GLY A 107 34.31 37.93 -13.00
C GLY A 107 34.64 36.49 -12.61
N ARG A 108 34.39 35.43 -13.40
CA ARG A 108 34.60 35.16 -14.84
C ARG A 108 36.04 35.32 -15.30
N ALA A 109 36.61 34.41 -16.10
CA ALA A 109 36.24 33.03 -16.43
C ALA A 109 37.35 32.37 -17.30
N ARG A 110 37.39 31.03 -17.37
CA ARG A 110 38.21 30.22 -18.32
C ARG A 110 39.73 30.37 -18.05
N GLY A 111 40.63 29.53 -18.59
CA GLY A 111 40.47 28.46 -19.59
C GLY A 111 41.39 27.24 -19.34
N PRO A 112 41.47 26.29 -20.28
CA PRO A 112 41.70 24.87 -19.96
C PRO A 112 42.98 24.25 -20.57
N GLU A 113 43.11 22.92 -20.41
CA GLU A 113 43.94 22.00 -21.22
C GLU A 113 45.48 22.14 -21.05
N ALA A 114 46.31 21.13 -21.35
CA ALA A 114 46.15 19.66 -21.33
C ALA A 114 47.57 19.02 -21.36
N GLY A 115 47.67 17.70 -21.14
CA GLY A 115 48.87 16.92 -21.50
C GLY A 115 49.61 16.24 -20.34
N ALA A 116 49.85 14.94 -20.52
CA ALA A 116 50.87 14.12 -19.87
C ALA A 116 51.82 13.60 -21.00
N PRO A 117 52.77 12.67 -20.81
CA PRO A 117 53.25 12.00 -19.60
C PRO A 117 54.80 11.99 -19.44
N GLY A 118 55.31 11.33 -18.40
CA GLY A 118 56.74 11.02 -18.22
C GLY A 118 56.98 10.15 -16.97
N ALA A 119 57.93 9.21 -17.01
CA ALA A 119 58.19 8.22 -15.95
C ALA A 119 59.70 7.95 -15.78
N LEU A 120 60.05 6.94 -14.94
CA LEU A 120 61.41 6.46 -14.57
C LEU A 120 62.08 7.26 -13.42
N SER A 121 62.93 6.68 -12.55
CA SER A 121 63.16 5.28 -12.11
C SER A 121 64.05 5.26 -10.83
N GLY A 122 64.31 4.09 -10.23
CA GLY A 122 65.22 3.90 -9.07
C GLY A 122 64.48 3.88 -7.72
N CYS A 123 64.20 2.78 -7.02
CA CYS A 123 64.75 1.42 -6.92
C CYS A 123 65.98 1.26 -6.00
N LEU A 124 65.77 0.57 -4.86
CA LEU A 124 66.77 -0.26 -4.18
C LEU A 124 66.05 -1.35 -3.34
N PHE A 125 66.49 -2.61 -3.47
CA PHE A 125 66.12 -3.77 -2.63
C PHE A 125 67.13 -3.88 -1.45
N ILE A 126 67.18 -4.83 -0.50
CA ILE A 126 66.54 -6.14 -0.17
C ILE A 126 66.79 -6.34 1.36
N HIS A 127 66.17 -7.16 2.24
CA HIS A 127 65.07 -8.15 2.35
C HIS A 127 64.68 -8.13 3.88
N ASN A 128 63.74 -8.85 4.51
CA ASN A 128 62.62 -9.79 4.25
C ASN A 128 61.62 -9.59 5.45
N LEU A 129 60.61 -10.37 5.85
CA LEU A 129 59.97 -11.65 5.49
C LEU A 129 58.44 -11.47 5.63
N SER A 130 57.63 -12.25 4.92
CA SER A 130 56.15 -12.33 5.09
C SER A 130 55.71 -13.83 5.05
N PRO A 131 54.44 -14.23 5.30
CA PRO A 131 53.25 -13.85 4.51
C PRO A 131 52.09 -13.29 5.37
N ALA A 132 51.42 -12.18 5.04
CA ALA A 132 50.64 -11.84 3.83
C ALA A 132 49.16 -12.28 3.89
N VAL A 133 48.32 -11.43 4.50
CA VAL A 133 46.88 -11.35 4.19
C VAL A 133 46.70 -10.29 3.11
N LEU A 134 46.29 -10.70 1.90
CA LEU A 134 46.21 -9.80 0.74
C LEU A 134 45.02 -8.84 0.84
N GLN A 135 45.30 -7.54 0.91
CA GLN A 135 44.36 -6.50 0.56
C GLN A 135 44.16 -6.45 -0.96
N ILE A 136 42.93 -6.25 -1.41
CA ILE A 136 42.62 -5.81 -2.78
C ILE A 136 41.96 -4.44 -2.67
N SER A 137 42.45 -3.46 -3.44
CA SER A 137 42.08 -2.05 -3.31
C SER A 137 41.35 -1.52 -4.54
N ALA A 138 40.29 -0.73 -4.28
CA ALA A 138 39.65 0.27 -5.15
C ALA A 138 39.13 -0.13 -6.55
N GLY A 139 38.06 0.54 -7.00
CA GLY A 139 37.82 0.70 -8.45
C GLY A 139 36.49 0.25 -9.06
N PHE A 140 35.35 0.25 -8.35
CA PHE A 140 34.03 0.07 -9.01
C PHE A 140 33.61 1.30 -9.82
N GLN A 141 34.16 1.44 -11.04
CA GLN A 141 33.67 2.38 -12.05
C GLN A 141 32.34 1.91 -12.65
N GLN A 142 31.42 2.84 -12.89
CA GLN A 142 30.16 2.56 -13.57
C GLN A 142 30.36 2.37 -15.08
N VAL A 143 30.57 1.14 -15.53
CA VAL A 143 30.50 0.80 -16.96
C VAL A 143 29.03 0.75 -17.39
N LYS A 144 28.62 1.68 -18.25
CA LYS A 144 27.31 1.61 -18.94
C LYS A 144 27.37 0.52 -20.01
N ILE A 145 26.70 -0.61 -19.77
CA ILE A 145 26.43 -1.61 -20.81
C ILE A 145 25.23 -1.13 -21.64
N GLY A 146 25.34 -1.21 -22.97
CA GLY A 146 24.40 -0.60 -23.91
C GLY A 146 23.00 -1.23 -23.95
N GLU A 147 22.01 -0.43 -24.33
CA GLU A 147 20.62 -0.85 -24.47
C GLU A 147 20.44 -1.83 -25.65
N ARG A 148 19.94 -3.04 -25.39
CA ARG A 148 19.39 -3.93 -26.44
C ARG A 148 18.42 -4.97 -25.87
N GLY A 149 17.28 -5.15 -26.53
CA GLY A 149 16.65 -6.48 -26.63
C GLY A 149 15.84 -7.03 -25.45
N GLY A 150 15.03 -6.20 -24.78
CA GLY A 150 13.92 -6.68 -23.94
C GLY A 150 14.16 -6.63 -22.44
N ARG A 151 13.11 -6.25 -21.69
CA ARG A 151 13.15 -6.05 -20.25
C ARG A 151 13.45 -7.36 -19.50
N ARG A 152 14.72 -7.54 -19.10
CA ARG A 152 15.02 -8.26 -17.86
C ARG A 152 14.16 -7.64 -16.75
N ARG A 153 13.70 -8.46 -15.80
CA ARG A 153 13.20 -7.91 -14.54
C ARG A 153 14.43 -7.62 -13.72
N ASP A 154 14.81 -6.35 -13.68
CA ASP A 154 16.01 -5.88 -12.99
C ASP A 154 15.77 -5.89 -11.47
N PHE A 155 15.60 -7.10 -10.93
CA PHE A 155 15.90 -7.41 -9.54
C PHE A 155 17.43 -7.37 -9.37
N HIS A 156 17.97 -6.16 -9.48
CA HIS A 156 19.15 -5.77 -8.72
C HIS A 156 18.77 -5.85 -7.24
N ASP A 157 18.78 -7.07 -6.70
CA ASP A 157 18.79 -7.33 -5.26
C ASP A 157 20.19 -7.02 -4.70
N ALA A 158 20.66 -5.79 -4.99
CA ALA A 158 21.57 -5.07 -4.14
C ALA A 158 20.75 -4.76 -2.87
N GLY A 159 20.64 -5.78 -2.01
CA GLY A 159 19.67 -5.82 -0.94
C GLY A 159 19.75 -4.59 -0.04
N VAL A 160 18.65 -4.22 0.58
CA VAL A 160 18.63 -3.03 1.45
C VAL A 160 19.41 -3.33 2.74
N HIS A 161 20.68 -2.96 2.79
CA HIS A 161 21.59 -3.20 3.93
C HIS A 161 21.32 -2.23 5.09
N THR A 162 20.08 -2.19 5.59
CA THR A 162 19.61 -1.20 6.56
C THR A 162 20.40 -1.23 7.87
N ARG A 163 20.86 -2.42 8.30
CA ARG A 163 21.62 -2.61 9.54
C ARG A 163 22.99 -1.91 9.54
N GLN A 164 23.69 -1.88 8.41
CA GLN A 164 25.04 -1.29 8.33
C GLN A 164 25.04 0.22 8.58
N LEU A 165 23.90 0.88 8.37
CA LEU A 165 23.70 2.31 8.63
C LEU A 165 23.30 2.61 10.09
N MET A 166 23.13 1.59 10.93
CA MET A 166 22.63 1.70 12.31
C MET A 166 23.67 1.20 13.31
N GLU A 167 24.63 2.06 13.65
CA GLU A 167 25.82 1.71 14.46
C GLU A 167 25.48 0.91 15.75
N HIS A 168 24.38 1.26 16.42
CA HIS A 168 23.94 0.61 17.66
C HIS A 168 23.39 -0.84 17.52
N VAL A 169 23.24 -1.36 16.30
CA VAL A 169 22.83 -2.75 15.99
C VAL A 169 23.71 -3.44 14.93
N LYS A 170 24.77 -2.76 14.50
CA LYS A 170 25.74 -3.21 13.51
C LYS A 170 26.34 -4.55 13.91
N GLU A 171 27.01 -4.59 15.06
CA GLU A 171 27.59 -5.83 15.61
C GLU A 171 26.53 -6.84 16.06
N SER A 172 25.47 -6.41 16.74
CA SER A 172 24.39 -7.30 17.20
C SER A 172 23.02 -6.63 17.27
N LYS A 173 22.00 -7.36 16.84
CA LYS A 173 20.58 -7.01 16.94
C LYS A 173 19.82 -7.81 17.99
N THR A 174 20.53 -8.54 18.86
CA THR A 174 19.93 -9.46 19.85
C THR A 174 19.47 -8.71 21.10
N GLY A 175 18.24 -8.98 21.55
CA GLY A 175 17.69 -8.53 22.83
C GLY A 175 18.07 -9.44 24.00
N THR A 176 17.79 -9.02 25.23
CA THR A 176 18.34 -9.65 26.45
C THR A 176 17.30 -10.02 27.50
N SER A 177 16.09 -9.44 27.45
CA SER A 177 15.00 -9.71 28.38
C SER A 177 14.27 -11.01 28.04
N GLY A 178 13.67 -11.62 29.07
CA GLY A 178 12.85 -12.83 28.92
C GLY A 178 13.62 -14.12 29.15
N PHE A 179 12.89 -15.24 29.14
CA PHE A 179 13.43 -16.57 29.47
C PHE A 179 13.74 -17.36 28.19
N PRO A 180 14.86 -18.10 28.12
CA PRO A 180 15.20 -18.89 26.94
C PRO A 180 14.20 -20.03 26.70
N ILE A 181 13.95 -20.37 25.43
CA ILE A 181 13.05 -21.46 25.03
C ILE A 181 13.60 -22.24 23.83
N GLU A 182 13.59 -23.58 23.89
CA GLU A 182 13.93 -24.45 22.75
C GLU A 182 12.82 -24.37 21.70
N LEU A 183 13.17 -23.93 20.49
CA LEU A 183 12.29 -23.85 19.35
C LEU A 183 12.81 -24.76 18.22
N ARG A 184 11.88 -25.30 17.43
CA ARG A 184 12.15 -25.76 16.06
C ARG A 184 11.58 -24.77 15.06
N ALA A 185 12.35 -24.48 14.01
CA ALA A 185 11.90 -23.67 12.87
C ALA A 185 11.71 -24.55 11.62
N ASN A 186 10.86 -24.11 10.70
CA ASN A 186 10.63 -24.79 9.42
C ASN A 186 11.74 -24.54 8.36
N PHE A 187 12.99 -24.66 8.82
CA PHE A 187 14.21 -24.35 8.09
C PHE A 187 15.08 -25.60 8.00
N MET A 188 15.77 -25.79 6.88
CA MET A 188 16.77 -26.84 6.66
C MET A 188 18.05 -26.18 6.16
N ARG A 189 19.21 -26.58 6.70
CA ARG A 189 20.51 -26.07 6.22
C ARG A 189 20.81 -26.65 4.84
N LEU A 190 21.18 -25.78 3.89
CA LEU A 190 21.75 -26.20 2.61
C LEU A 190 23.25 -26.43 2.84
N LEU A 191 23.67 -27.67 2.65
CA LEU A 191 25.06 -28.07 2.81
C LEU A 191 25.74 -28.08 1.44
N SER A 192 26.96 -27.55 1.37
CA SER A 192 27.84 -27.61 0.20
C SER A 192 29.17 -28.23 0.58
N ARG A 193 29.94 -28.69 -0.42
CA ARG A 193 31.32 -29.16 -0.19
C ARG A 193 32.20 -28.00 0.36
N PRO A 194 33.29 -28.30 1.10
CA PRO A 194 34.31 -27.29 1.42
C PRO A 194 34.83 -26.63 0.14
N GLN A 195 35.13 -25.32 0.21
CA GLN A 195 35.62 -24.51 -0.93
C GLN A 195 34.70 -24.51 -2.18
N TRP A 196 33.41 -24.84 -2.03
CA TRP A 196 32.45 -24.77 -3.14
C TRP A 196 32.25 -23.32 -3.61
N ALA A 197 32.33 -23.10 -4.93
CA ALA A 197 32.05 -21.83 -5.59
C ALA A 197 31.25 -22.10 -6.88
N LEU A 198 30.47 -21.11 -7.33
CA LEU A 198 29.71 -21.19 -8.58
C LEU A 198 30.43 -20.38 -9.67
N TYR A 199 30.85 -21.04 -10.73
CA TYR A 199 31.60 -20.41 -11.81
C TYR A 199 30.65 -19.96 -12.92
N GLN A 200 30.69 -18.67 -13.24
CA GLN A 200 29.82 -18.02 -14.23
C GLN A 200 30.60 -17.70 -15.51
N TYR A 201 30.13 -18.21 -16.65
CA TYR A 201 30.73 -18.00 -17.96
C TYR A 201 29.74 -17.28 -18.90
N HIS A 202 30.25 -16.40 -19.76
CA HIS A 202 29.54 -15.98 -20.97
C HIS A 202 29.68 -17.08 -22.04
N VAL A 203 28.70 -17.19 -22.93
CA VAL A 203 28.71 -18.13 -24.05
C VAL A 203 28.23 -17.43 -25.31
N ASP A 204 29.17 -17.16 -26.20
CA ASP A 204 28.94 -16.61 -27.53
C ASP A 204 28.91 -17.71 -28.60
N PHE A 205 28.23 -17.43 -29.71
CA PHE A 205 28.02 -18.37 -30.82
C PHE A 205 28.36 -17.66 -32.13
N ASN A 206 29.15 -18.31 -32.98
CA ASN A 206 29.49 -17.87 -34.33
C ASN A 206 29.19 -19.01 -35.31
N PRO A 207 28.24 -18.87 -36.25
CA PRO A 207 27.39 -17.70 -36.48
C PRO A 207 26.43 -17.41 -35.30
N PRO A 208 25.98 -16.14 -35.13
CA PRO A 208 25.10 -15.74 -34.02
C PRO A 208 23.71 -16.38 -34.11
N MET A 209 23.16 -16.79 -32.97
CA MET A 209 21.92 -17.59 -32.92
C MET A 209 20.86 -17.00 -31.99
N GLU A 210 19.70 -16.67 -32.53
CA GLU A 210 18.56 -16.23 -31.71
C GLU A 210 17.99 -17.35 -30.85
N SER A 211 17.82 -18.56 -31.42
CA SER A 211 17.15 -19.69 -30.77
C SER A 211 17.92 -20.19 -29.54
N ARG A 212 17.46 -19.79 -28.35
CA ARG A 212 17.98 -20.29 -27.06
C ARG A 212 17.98 -21.82 -26.98
N ARG A 213 16.97 -22.49 -27.57
CA ARG A 213 16.89 -23.97 -27.60
C ARG A 213 18.02 -24.57 -28.42
N LEU A 214 18.33 -24.00 -29.59
CA LEU A 214 19.44 -24.45 -30.43
C LEU A 214 20.78 -24.20 -29.74
N ARG A 215 20.99 -22.98 -29.20
CA ARG A 215 22.17 -22.64 -28.40
C ARG A 215 22.43 -23.63 -27.26
N SER A 216 21.39 -23.99 -26.50
CA SER A 216 21.50 -25.00 -25.44
C SER A 216 21.80 -26.39 -25.98
N ALA A 217 21.16 -26.82 -27.07
CA ALA A 217 21.39 -28.14 -27.66
C ALA A 217 22.82 -28.32 -28.19
N LEU A 218 23.37 -27.30 -28.85
CA LEU A 218 24.73 -27.30 -29.38
C LEU A 218 25.77 -27.29 -28.24
N LEU A 219 25.68 -26.33 -27.32
CA LEU A 219 26.55 -26.26 -26.14
C LEU A 219 26.54 -27.57 -25.34
N PHE A 220 25.38 -28.24 -25.26
CA PHE A 220 25.26 -29.48 -24.49
C PHE A 220 25.84 -30.73 -25.16
N GLN A 221 26.25 -30.68 -26.44
CA GLN A 221 27.07 -31.73 -27.07
C GLN A 221 28.39 -31.95 -26.28
N HIS A 222 28.96 -30.88 -25.73
CA HIS A 222 30.24 -30.87 -25.02
C HIS A 222 30.15 -31.34 -23.55
N GLU A 223 29.45 -32.45 -23.28
CA GLU A 223 29.27 -32.97 -21.90
C GLU A 223 30.59 -33.42 -21.25
N GLN A 224 31.54 -33.93 -22.04
CA GLN A 224 32.84 -34.35 -21.52
C GLN A 224 33.66 -33.17 -20.96
N THR A 225 33.53 -31.99 -21.57
CA THR A 225 34.28 -30.78 -21.20
C THR A 225 33.56 -29.92 -20.16
N LEU A 226 32.24 -29.80 -20.27
CA LEU A 226 31.40 -28.98 -19.38
C LEU A 226 30.89 -29.74 -18.15
N GLY A 227 31.02 -31.07 -18.15
CA GLY A 227 30.43 -31.94 -17.13
C GLY A 227 28.91 -32.06 -17.21
N LYS A 228 28.35 -32.95 -16.39
CA LYS A 228 26.89 -33.14 -16.23
C LYS A 228 26.22 -31.99 -15.45
N ALA A 229 26.99 -31.30 -14.61
CA ALA A 229 26.53 -30.24 -13.73
C ALA A 229 26.52 -28.88 -14.43
N ARG A 230 25.51 -28.62 -15.26
CA ARG A 230 25.45 -27.42 -16.11
C ARG A 230 24.07 -26.76 -16.11
N CYS A 231 24.04 -25.44 -15.96
CA CYS A 231 22.82 -24.62 -16.03
C CYS A 231 23.05 -23.45 -16.98
N PHE A 232 22.25 -23.33 -18.04
CA PHE A 232 22.49 -22.38 -19.13
C PHE A 232 21.23 -21.57 -19.48
N ASP A 233 21.37 -20.25 -19.58
CA ASP A 233 20.26 -19.33 -19.88
C ASP A 233 20.15 -18.91 -21.36
N GLY A 234 21.10 -19.32 -22.20
CA GLY A 234 21.23 -18.90 -23.60
C GLY A 234 22.42 -17.97 -23.84
N ALA A 235 22.90 -17.26 -22.82
CA ALA A 235 24.13 -16.46 -22.88
C ALA A 235 25.03 -16.65 -21.63
N ILE A 236 24.44 -16.98 -20.47
CA ILE A 236 25.18 -17.25 -19.22
C ILE A 236 25.10 -18.73 -18.88
N LEU A 237 26.27 -19.34 -18.67
CA LEU A 237 26.48 -20.72 -18.21
C LEU A 237 26.99 -20.71 -16.77
N PHE A 238 26.42 -21.56 -15.91
CA PHE A 238 26.91 -21.84 -14.57
C PHE A 238 27.40 -23.30 -14.46
N LEU A 239 28.57 -23.49 -13.84
CA LEU A 239 29.19 -24.79 -13.53
C LEU A 239 29.66 -24.81 -12.06
N PRO A 240 29.72 -25.98 -11.38
CA PRO A 240 30.27 -26.09 -10.01
C PRO A 240 31.80 -26.24 -9.99
N HIS A 241 32.44 -26.30 -11.17
CA HIS A 241 33.88 -26.44 -11.32
C HIS A 241 34.44 -25.39 -12.29
N ARG A 242 35.70 -25.00 -12.06
CA ARG A 242 36.46 -24.13 -12.94
C ARG A 242 36.91 -24.90 -14.19
N LEU A 243 36.68 -24.34 -15.37
CA LEU A 243 37.31 -24.83 -16.61
C LEU A 243 38.81 -24.45 -16.60
N HIS A 244 39.66 -25.27 -17.23
CA HIS A 244 41.11 -25.06 -17.21
C HIS A 244 41.55 -23.71 -17.80
N TYR A 245 40.83 -23.21 -18.80
CA TYR A 245 41.12 -21.95 -19.49
C TYR A 245 40.07 -20.89 -19.12
N THR A 246 40.50 -19.64 -19.05
CA THR A 246 39.60 -18.47 -18.86
C THR A 246 38.73 -18.20 -20.07
N GLU A 247 39.17 -18.61 -21.26
CA GLU A 247 38.39 -18.61 -22.49
C GLU A 247 38.61 -19.95 -23.19
N MET A 248 37.53 -20.57 -23.66
CA MET A 248 37.53 -21.89 -24.27
C MET A 248 36.67 -21.88 -25.52
N VAL A 249 37.25 -22.28 -26.65
CA VAL A 249 36.53 -22.45 -27.91
C VAL A 249 36.11 -23.92 -28.07
N LEU A 250 34.83 -24.13 -28.35
CA LEU A 250 34.21 -25.42 -28.64
C LEU A 250 33.62 -25.38 -30.05
N CYS A 251 33.63 -26.52 -30.76
CA CYS A 251 33.07 -26.62 -32.11
C CYS A 251 31.91 -27.63 -32.12
N SER A 252 30.71 -27.13 -32.39
CA SER A 252 29.48 -27.93 -32.55
C SER A 252 29.08 -28.02 -34.01
N GLU A 253 28.20 -28.97 -34.33
CA GLU A 253 27.59 -29.10 -35.66
C GLU A 253 26.05 -29.09 -35.55
N THR A 254 25.38 -28.40 -36.47
CA THR A 254 23.91 -28.39 -36.56
C THR A 254 23.39 -29.64 -37.27
N ARG A 255 22.07 -29.86 -37.23
CA ARG A 255 21.41 -30.95 -37.99
C ARG A 255 21.52 -30.80 -39.52
N HIS A 256 22.05 -29.68 -40.00
CA HIS A 256 22.23 -29.37 -41.42
C HIS A 256 23.71 -29.36 -41.83
N GLY A 257 24.63 -29.82 -40.97
CA GLY A 257 26.07 -29.86 -41.24
C GLY A 257 26.81 -28.54 -41.03
N GLU A 258 26.13 -27.50 -40.53
CA GLU A 258 26.75 -26.20 -40.29
C GLU A 258 27.64 -26.26 -39.05
N LYS A 259 28.91 -25.86 -39.19
CA LYS A 259 29.85 -25.77 -38.08
C LYS A 259 29.63 -24.49 -37.29
N VAL A 260 29.56 -24.63 -35.97
CA VAL A 260 29.25 -23.57 -35.02
C VAL A 260 30.39 -23.48 -34.01
N GLN A 261 31.11 -22.37 -34.04
CA GLN A 261 32.08 -22.03 -33.02
C GLN A 261 31.34 -21.46 -31.80
N ILE A 262 31.65 -21.97 -30.61
CA ILE A 262 31.06 -21.56 -29.34
C ILE A 262 32.20 -21.13 -28.43
N THR A 263 32.22 -19.87 -28.03
CA THR A 263 33.26 -19.33 -27.12
C THR A 263 32.68 -19.23 -25.71
N VAL A 264 33.31 -19.90 -24.75
CA VAL A 264 32.93 -19.96 -23.34
C VAL A 264 33.98 -19.21 -22.51
N THR A 265 33.62 -18.06 -21.96
CA THR A 265 34.55 -17.13 -21.29
C THR A 265 34.17 -16.94 -19.82
N LEU A 266 35.09 -17.20 -18.89
CA LEU A 266 34.89 -17.04 -17.45
C LEU A 266 34.69 -15.56 -17.10
N THR A 267 33.53 -15.22 -16.54
CA THR A 267 33.17 -13.84 -16.18
C THR A 267 33.24 -13.56 -14.67
N SER A 268 32.97 -14.56 -13.82
CA SER A 268 32.97 -14.40 -12.37
C SER A 268 33.09 -15.75 -11.66
N GLU A 269 33.80 -15.75 -10.54
CA GLU A 269 33.76 -16.81 -9.53
C GLU A 269 32.87 -16.32 -8.37
N LEU A 270 31.76 -17.00 -8.11
CA LEU A 270 30.72 -16.52 -7.20
C LEU A 270 30.75 -17.30 -5.88
N PRO A 271 30.87 -16.65 -4.71
CA PRO A 271 30.78 -17.31 -3.41
C PRO A 271 29.34 -17.81 -3.15
N PRO A 272 29.15 -18.82 -2.28
CA PRO A 272 27.83 -19.40 -1.96
C PRO A 272 26.75 -18.37 -1.57
N SER A 273 27.15 -17.32 -0.84
CA SER A 273 26.28 -16.25 -0.33
C SER A 273 25.94 -15.17 -1.36
N SER A 274 26.50 -15.21 -2.57
CA SER A 274 26.22 -14.25 -3.65
C SER A 274 24.72 -14.23 -3.99
N PRO A 275 24.09 -13.05 -4.20
CA PRO A 275 22.69 -12.96 -4.63
C PRO A 275 22.40 -13.75 -5.93
N VAL A 276 23.38 -13.83 -6.84
CA VAL A 276 23.27 -14.65 -8.06
C VAL A 276 23.28 -16.14 -7.72
N CYS A 277 24.10 -16.56 -6.76
CA CYS A 277 24.17 -17.94 -6.27
C CYS A 277 22.89 -18.34 -5.51
N LEU A 278 22.32 -17.44 -4.69
CA LEU A 278 21.01 -17.66 -4.05
C LEU A 278 19.88 -17.82 -5.08
N GLN A 279 19.89 -17.02 -6.16
CA GLN A 279 18.95 -17.20 -7.27
C GLN A 279 19.16 -18.55 -7.97
N PHE A 280 20.41 -18.95 -8.20
CA PHE A 280 20.77 -20.25 -8.76
C PHE A 280 20.27 -21.44 -7.89
N TYR A 281 20.48 -21.43 -6.57
CA TYR A 281 19.97 -22.48 -5.69
C TYR A 281 18.44 -22.60 -5.77
N ASN A 282 17.72 -21.47 -5.85
CA ASN A 282 16.28 -21.48 -6.07
C ASN A 282 15.91 -22.05 -7.46
N ILE A 283 16.72 -21.90 -8.50
CA ILE A 283 16.49 -22.51 -9.82
C ILE A 283 16.68 -24.03 -9.75
N ILE A 284 17.75 -24.52 -9.12
CA ILE A 284 17.99 -25.96 -8.92
C ILE A 284 16.89 -26.59 -8.07
N PHE A 285 16.46 -25.92 -6.99
CA PHE A 285 15.38 -26.44 -6.16
C PHE A 285 14.03 -26.54 -6.92
N ARG A 286 13.76 -25.60 -7.84
CA ARG A 286 12.62 -25.71 -8.76
C ARG A 286 12.79 -26.78 -9.85
N ARG A 287 13.97 -27.37 -10.04
CA ARG A 287 14.17 -28.59 -10.84
C ARG A 287 13.84 -29.83 -10.02
N ILE A 288 14.37 -29.92 -8.81
CA ILE A 288 14.09 -31.00 -7.84
C ILE A 288 12.57 -31.15 -7.60
N LEU A 289 11.86 -30.04 -7.38
CA LEU A 289 10.40 -30.09 -7.18
C LEU A 289 9.64 -30.65 -8.40
N ARG A 290 10.17 -30.48 -9.63
CA ARG A 290 9.59 -31.09 -10.84
C ARG A 290 9.92 -32.57 -10.99
N MET A 291 11.09 -33.02 -10.52
CA MET A 291 11.44 -34.45 -10.41
C MET A 291 10.61 -35.19 -9.33
N LEU A 292 10.02 -34.44 -8.39
CA LEU A 292 9.04 -34.94 -7.43
C LEU A 292 7.58 -34.77 -7.93
N ASN A 293 7.37 -34.65 -9.23
CA ASN A 293 6.09 -34.39 -9.91
C ASN A 293 5.29 -33.16 -9.41
N MET A 294 5.87 -32.29 -8.56
CA MET A 294 5.16 -31.14 -8.02
C MET A 294 4.96 -30.05 -9.05
N GLN A 295 3.72 -29.60 -9.19
CA GLN A 295 3.31 -28.60 -10.17
C GLN A 295 3.36 -27.19 -9.60
N GLN A 296 3.91 -26.25 -10.37
CA GLN A 296 4.04 -24.85 -9.97
C GLN A 296 2.75 -24.07 -10.23
N ILE A 297 2.07 -23.62 -9.16
CA ILE A 297 0.97 -22.66 -9.25
C ILE A 297 1.44 -21.33 -8.64
N GLY A 298 1.72 -20.36 -9.50
CA GLY A 298 2.26 -19.06 -9.10
C GLY A 298 3.70 -19.15 -8.57
N ARG A 299 3.87 -18.99 -7.24
CA ARG A 299 5.16 -19.09 -6.54
C ARG A 299 5.28 -20.33 -5.65
N HIS A 300 4.33 -21.27 -5.73
CA HIS A 300 4.23 -22.40 -4.81
C HIS A 300 4.08 -23.70 -5.60
N TYR A 301 4.44 -24.82 -4.98
CA TYR A 301 4.47 -26.14 -5.61
C TYR A 301 3.48 -27.06 -4.92
N TYR A 302 2.63 -27.71 -5.70
CA TYR A 302 1.54 -28.57 -5.21
C TYR A 302 1.62 -29.96 -5.84
N ASN A 303 1.24 -30.98 -5.08
CA ASN A 303 1.09 -32.34 -5.61
C ASN A 303 -0.37 -32.52 -6.08
N PRO A 304 -0.63 -32.72 -7.39
CA PRO A 304 -1.97 -33.05 -7.89
C PRO A 304 -2.35 -34.52 -7.63
N ASP A 305 -1.37 -35.40 -7.42
CA ASP A 305 -1.52 -36.87 -7.36
C ASP A 305 -1.95 -37.36 -5.95
N ASP A 306 -1.93 -36.48 -4.94
CA ASP A 306 -2.43 -36.72 -3.57
C ASP A 306 -3.56 -35.71 -3.21
N PRO A 307 -4.71 -35.71 -3.92
CA PRO A 307 -5.76 -34.70 -3.73
C PRO A 307 -6.68 -35.03 -2.56
N LEU A 308 -6.83 -34.10 -1.61
CA LEU A 308 -7.83 -34.21 -0.54
C LEU A 308 -9.17 -33.66 -1.03
N ASN A 309 -10.14 -34.55 -1.26
CA ASN A 309 -11.48 -34.17 -1.74
C ASN A 309 -12.47 -33.93 -0.60
N ILE A 310 -13.36 -32.96 -0.80
CA ILE A 310 -14.50 -32.63 0.06
C ILE A 310 -15.75 -32.63 -0.84
N PRO A 311 -16.30 -33.82 -1.18
CA PRO A 311 -17.30 -33.97 -2.23
C PRO A 311 -18.59 -33.18 -1.97
N GLN A 312 -19.02 -33.13 -0.70
CA GLN A 312 -20.26 -32.44 -0.29
C GLN A 312 -20.27 -30.94 -0.61
N HIS A 313 -19.09 -30.32 -0.75
CA HIS A 313 -18.94 -28.89 -1.07
C HIS A 313 -18.34 -28.65 -2.47
N ARG A 314 -18.19 -29.70 -3.29
CA ARG A 314 -17.51 -29.67 -4.60
C ARG A 314 -16.12 -29.01 -4.53
N LEU A 315 -15.34 -29.36 -3.51
CA LEU A 315 -13.98 -28.84 -3.32
C LEU A 315 -12.92 -29.95 -3.39
N THR A 316 -11.80 -29.61 -4.01
CA THR A 316 -10.56 -30.41 -4.01
C THR A 316 -9.42 -29.54 -3.47
N ILE A 317 -8.60 -30.11 -2.58
CA ILE A 317 -7.43 -29.44 -2.02
C ILE A 317 -6.18 -30.18 -2.48
N TRP A 318 -5.30 -29.49 -3.19
CA TRP A 318 -3.96 -30.00 -3.46
C TRP A 318 -3.00 -29.59 -2.33
N PRO A 319 -2.35 -30.55 -1.64
CA PRO A 319 -1.29 -30.25 -0.69
C PRO A 319 -0.04 -29.77 -1.42
N GLY A 320 0.79 -28.97 -0.76
CA GLY A 320 2.00 -28.43 -1.37
C GLY A 320 2.90 -27.70 -0.38
N PHE A 321 3.89 -26.99 -0.92
CA PHE A 321 4.87 -26.26 -0.14
C PHE A 321 5.15 -24.86 -0.71
N VAL A 322 5.31 -23.89 0.19
CA VAL A 322 5.93 -22.58 -0.06
C VAL A 322 7.42 -22.74 0.24
N THR A 323 8.28 -22.56 -0.75
CA THR A 323 9.72 -22.85 -0.65
C THR A 323 10.57 -21.64 -1.05
N ASN A 324 11.64 -21.37 -0.30
CA ASN A 324 12.58 -20.27 -0.58
C ASN A 324 13.96 -20.55 0.02
N ILE A 325 15.03 -20.44 -0.78
CA ILE A 325 16.42 -20.57 -0.31
C ILE A 325 17.05 -19.18 -0.20
N LEU A 326 17.64 -18.86 0.95
CA LEU A 326 18.27 -17.57 1.24
C LEU A 326 19.48 -17.75 2.19
N GLN A 327 20.36 -16.75 2.21
CA GLN A 327 21.30 -16.54 3.31
C GLN A 327 20.54 -16.02 4.54
N TYR A 328 20.85 -16.56 5.71
CA TYR A 328 20.45 -16.06 7.04
C TYR A 328 21.70 -15.96 7.93
N GLU A 329 21.56 -15.51 9.18
CA GLU A 329 22.70 -15.25 10.08
C GLU A 329 23.61 -16.48 10.28
N SER A 330 23.05 -17.69 10.45
CA SER A 330 23.87 -18.88 10.74
C SER A 330 24.31 -19.68 9.50
N SER A 331 23.56 -19.63 8.41
CA SER A 331 23.81 -20.44 7.21
C SER A 331 22.89 -20.06 6.04
N ILE A 332 23.17 -20.63 4.86
CA ILE A 332 22.22 -20.67 3.74
C ILE A 332 21.19 -21.75 4.05
N MET A 333 19.90 -21.40 4.05
CA MET A 333 18.83 -22.31 4.45
C MET A 333 17.67 -22.29 3.47
N LEU A 334 17.05 -23.45 3.30
CA LEU A 334 15.71 -23.58 2.74
C LEU A 334 14.69 -23.32 3.85
N CYS A 335 13.85 -22.29 3.68
CA CYS A 335 12.60 -22.18 4.43
C CYS A 335 11.49 -22.90 3.63
N SER A 336 10.73 -23.78 4.28
CA SER A 336 9.59 -24.48 3.65
C SER A 336 8.38 -24.49 4.58
N ASP A 337 7.19 -24.07 4.09
CA ASP A 337 5.94 -24.20 4.84
C ASP A 337 4.88 -24.96 4.04
N VAL A 338 4.02 -25.71 4.74
CA VAL A 338 2.91 -26.44 4.12
C VAL A 338 1.89 -25.47 3.55
N SER A 339 1.52 -25.67 2.29
CA SER A 339 0.52 -24.89 1.56
C SER A 339 -0.64 -25.79 1.10
N HIS A 340 -1.77 -25.16 0.80
CA HIS A 340 -2.97 -25.80 0.29
C HIS A 340 -3.56 -24.96 -0.84
N LYS A 341 -3.68 -25.55 -2.03
CA LYS A 341 -4.42 -24.92 -3.14
C LYS A 341 -5.84 -25.49 -3.14
N VAL A 342 -6.79 -24.65 -2.77
CA VAL A 342 -8.23 -24.98 -2.87
C VAL A 342 -8.72 -24.72 -4.29
N LEU A 343 -9.35 -25.73 -4.88
CA LEU A 343 -9.93 -25.75 -6.22
C LEU A 343 -11.40 -26.15 -6.10
N ARG A 344 -12.26 -25.59 -6.95
CA ARG A 344 -13.64 -26.09 -7.11
C ARG A 344 -13.60 -27.25 -8.11
N SER A 345 -14.41 -28.27 -7.86
CA SER A 345 -14.50 -29.45 -8.71
C SER A 345 -15.32 -29.18 -9.98
N GLU A 346 -16.10 -28.11 -10.00
CA GLU A 346 -16.89 -27.63 -11.15
C GLU A 346 -16.03 -26.85 -12.18
N THR A 347 -16.41 -26.98 -13.45
CA THR A 347 -15.88 -26.22 -14.57
C THR A 347 -16.53 -24.84 -14.66
N VAL A 348 -16.03 -23.96 -15.53
CA VAL A 348 -16.72 -22.70 -15.86
C VAL A 348 -18.01 -23.00 -16.62
N LEU A 349 -18.05 -24.04 -17.46
CA LEU A 349 -19.27 -24.45 -18.19
C LEU A 349 -20.39 -24.90 -17.24
N ASP A 350 -20.06 -25.69 -16.21
CA ASP A 350 -21.02 -26.07 -15.15
C ASP A 350 -21.60 -24.84 -14.44
N PHE A 351 -20.72 -23.88 -14.10
CA PHE A 351 -21.10 -22.67 -13.38
C PHE A 351 -21.97 -21.75 -14.26
N MET A 352 -21.61 -21.58 -15.54
CA MET A 352 -22.44 -20.88 -16.51
C MET A 352 -23.81 -21.56 -16.68
N SER A 353 -23.84 -22.89 -16.78
CA SER A 353 -25.11 -23.65 -16.86
C SER A 353 -26.00 -23.42 -15.63
N SER A 354 -25.40 -23.33 -14.43
CA SER A 354 -26.13 -23.00 -13.19
C SER A 354 -26.65 -21.54 -13.16
N LEU A 355 -25.91 -20.59 -13.74
CA LEU A 355 -26.38 -19.20 -13.92
C LEU A 355 -27.53 -19.13 -14.92
N LYS A 356 -27.48 -19.90 -16.03
CA LYS A 356 -28.56 -19.98 -17.02
C LYS A 356 -29.86 -20.58 -16.46
N GLN A 357 -29.75 -21.46 -15.47
CA GLN A 357 -30.92 -21.96 -14.71
C GLN A 357 -31.45 -20.94 -13.70
N GLN A 358 -30.61 -20.02 -13.19
CA GLN A 358 -30.99 -19.04 -12.17
C GLN A 358 -31.52 -17.72 -12.74
N TYR A 359 -31.10 -17.33 -13.95
CA TYR A 359 -31.46 -16.07 -14.60
C TYR A 359 -32.06 -16.34 -16.00
N ARG A 360 -33.11 -15.60 -16.39
CA ARG A 360 -33.67 -15.65 -17.75
C ARG A 360 -32.60 -15.28 -18.78
N ASP A 361 -32.64 -15.89 -19.97
CA ASP A 361 -31.61 -15.77 -21.02
C ASP A 361 -31.16 -14.33 -21.32
N GLN A 362 -32.08 -13.36 -21.31
CA GLN A 362 -31.78 -11.94 -21.57
C GLN A 362 -30.77 -11.32 -20.57
N TYR A 363 -30.69 -11.85 -19.33
CA TYR A 363 -29.78 -11.37 -18.28
C TYR A 363 -28.59 -12.31 -18.05
N PHE A 364 -28.52 -13.43 -18.78
CA PHE A 364 -27.47 -14.43 -18.63
C PHE A 364 -26.06 -13.90 -18.97
N PRO A 365 -25.84 -13.14 -20.07
CA PRO A 365 -24.52 -12.58 -20.38
C PRO A 365 -23.99 -11.61 -19.30
N ASP A 366 -24.86 -10.73 -18.80
CA ASP A 366 -24.53 -9.79 -17.71
C ASP A 366 -24.18 -10.54 -16.41
N ALA A 367 -24.97 -11.56 -16.05
CA ALA A 367 -24.75 -12.37 -14.85
C ALA A 367 -23.40 -13.13 -14.93
N CYS A 368 -23.10 -13.74 -16.08
CA CYS A 368 -21.81 -14.38 -16.33
C CYS A 368 -20.65 -13.40 -16.26
N THR A 369 -20.72 -12.29 -17.00
CA THR A 369 -19.68 -11.25 -17.01
C THR A 369 -19.39 -10.76 -15.59
N LYS A 370 -20.44 -10.48 -14.80
CA LYS A 370 -20.37 -9.98 -13.42
C LYS A 370 -19.82 -10.96 -12.39
N GLU A 371 -20.09 -12.26 -12.49
CA GLU A 371 -19.61 -13.27 -11.53
C GLU A 371 -18.30 -13.96 -11.99
N LEU A 372 -17.93 -13.91 -13.28
CA LEU A 372 -16.71 -14.55 -13.83
C LEU A 372 -15.55 -13.60 -14.11
N VAL A 373 -15.78 -12.38 -14.63
CA VAL A 373 -14.67 -11.51 -15.04
C VAL A 373 -13.86 -11.06 -13.82
N GLY A 374 -12.54 -11.19 -13.94
CA GLY A 374 -11.57 -10.98 -12.85
C GLY A 374 -11.26 -12.23 -12.02
N LEU A 375 -12.01 -13.33 -12.15
CA LEU A 375 -11.67 -14.60 -11.50
C LEU A 375 -10.42 -15.25 -12.11
N ILE A 376 -9.82 -16.18 -11.34
CA ILE A 376 -8.68 -16.99 -11.78
C ILE A 376 -9.13 -18.44 -11.93
N VAL A 377 -8.98 -18.97 -13.16
CA VAL A 377 -9.25 -20.37 -13.53
C VAL A 377 -7.95 -21.18 -13.60
N LEU A 378 -8.05 -22.50 -13.43
CA LEU A 378 -6.99 -23.48 -13.61
C LEU A 378 -7.37 -24.42 -14.77
N THR A 379 -6.46 -24.59 -15.73
CA THR A 379 -6.62 -25.51 -16.86
C THR A 379 -5.86 -26.81 -16.61
N LYS A 380 -6.55 -27.87 -16.18
CA LYS A 380 -5.91 -29.13 -15.69
C LYS A 380 -4.97 -29.81 -16.70
N TYR A 381 -5.20 -29.64 -18.00
CA TYR A 381 -4.40 -30.24 -19.08
C TYR A 381 -2.98 -29.64 -19.23
N ASN A 382 -2.71 -28.49 -18.61
CA ASN A 382 -1.36 -27.89 -18.57
C ASN A 382 -1.00 -27.25 -17.22
N ASN A 383 -1.92 -27.31 -16.26
CA ASN A 383 -1.88 -26.76 -14.89
C ASN A 383 -1.45 -25.29 -14.78
N LYS A 384 -1.71 -24.51 -15.82
CA LYS A 384 -1.59 -23.05 -15.81
C LYS A 384 -2.83 -22.40 -15.20
N THR A 385 -2.62 -21.23 -14.62
CA THR A 385 -3.72 -20.37 -14.15
C THR A 385 -3.85 -19.15 -15.05
N TYR A 386 -5.08 -18.84 -15.43
CA TYR A 386 -5.43 -17.70 -16.27
C TYR A 386 -6.42 -16.81 -15.52
N ARG A 387 -6.37 -15.50 -15.77
CA ARG A 387 -7.39 -14.57 -15.31
C ARG A 387 -8.42 -14.42 -16.43
N ILE A 388 -9.70 -14.59 -16.12
CA ILE A 388 -10.77 -14.18 -17.05
C ILE A 388 -10.74 -12.66 -17.08
N ASP A 389 -10.38 -12.07 -18.22
CA ASP A 389 -10.41 -10.63 -18.44
C ASP A 389 -11.65 -10.22 -19.23
N ASP A 390 -12.20 -11.11 -20.07
CA ASP A 390 -13.48 -10.94 -20.77
C ASP A 390 -14.08 -12.30 -21.21
N ILE A 391 -15.24 -12.31 -21.87
CA ILE A 391 -15.90 -13.48 -22.47
C ILE A 391 -16.22 -13.17 -23.95
N ALA A 392 -15.73 -14.00 -24.87
CA ALA A 392 -15.97 -13.89 -26.30
C ALA A 392 -17.28 -14.60 -26.68
N TRP A 393 -18.39 -13.87 -26.59
CA TRP A 393 -19.75 -14.35 -26.90
C TRP A 393 -19.96 -14.64 -28.40
N ASP A 394 -19.07 -14.14 -29.25
CA ASP A 394 -19.01 -14.31 -30.71
C ASP A 394 -18.25 -15.57 -31.16
N GLN A 395 -17.55 -16.25 -30.25
CA GLN A 395 -16.65 -17.35 -30.58
C GLN A 395 -16.95 -18.64 -29.81
N THR A 396 -16.73 -19.76 -30.50
CA THR A 396 -17.06 -21.12 -30.07
C THR A 396 -15.91 -22.09 -30.41
N PRO A 397 -15.92 -23.34 -29.89
CA PRO A 397 -14.98 -24.40 -30.23
C PRO A 397 -14.70 -24.65 -31.72
N VAL A 398 -15.62 -24.30 -32.63
CA VAL A 398 -15.45 -24.50 -34.08
C VAL A 398 -14.73 -23.34 -34.78
N ASN A 399 -14.60 -22.17 -34.14
CA ASN A 399 -13.81 -21.06 -34.67
C ASN A 399 -12.31 -21.45 -34.74
N THR A 400 -11.55 -20.78 -35.61
CA THR A 400 -10.14 -21.10 -35.89
C THR A 400 -9.19 -19.98 -35.47
N PHE A 401 -7.93 -20.36 -35.19
CA PHE A 401 -6.84 -19.43 -34.90
C PHE A 401 -5.54 -19.86 -35.59
N LYS A 402 -4.61 -18.92 -35.78
CA LYS A 402 -3.29 -19.18 -36.38
C LYS A 402 -2.35 -19.89 -35.39
N ARG A 403 -1.76 -21.00 -35.82
CA ARG A 403 -0.78 -21.81 -35.08
C ARG A 403 0.53 -21.90 -35.87
N GLY A 404 1.24 -20.77 -35.94
CA GLY A 404 2.26 -20.57 -36.97
C GLY A 404 1.54 -20.21 -38.28
N ASP A 405 1.93 -20.83 -39.39
CA ASP A 405 1.41 -20.49 -40.71
C ASP A 405 0.07 -21.18 -41.04
N SER A 406 -0.34 -22.19 -40.27
CA SER A 406 -1.62 -22.89 -40.45
C SER A 406 -2.72 -22.37 -39.51
N ASN A 407 -3.96 -22.38 -40.01
CA ASN A 407 -5.16 -22.20 -39.19
C ASN A 407 -5.59 -23.56 -38.60
N ILE A 408 -6.06 -23.57 -37.36
CA ILE A 408 -6.62 -24.76 -36.69
C ILE A 408 -7.83 -24.37 -35.84
N SER A 409 -8.86 -25.21 -35.77
CA SER A 409 -10.01 -24.97 -34.87
C SER A 409 -9.60 -25.16 -33.41
N PHE A 410 -10.33 -24.57 -32.46
CA PHE A 410 -10.07 -24.84 -31.05
C PHE A 410 -10.31 -26.33 -30.73
N ARG A 411 -11.40 -26.93 -31.21
CA ARG A 411 -11.69 -28.37 -31.07
C ARG A 411 -10.52 -29.24 -31.52
N ASP A 412 -10.03 -29.04 -32.74
CA ASP A 412 -8.99 -29.89 -33.32
C ASP A 412 -7.63 -29.62 -32.66
N TYR A 413 -7.37 -28.39 -32.24
CA TYR A 413 -6.20 -28.07 -31.41
C TYR A 413 -6.22 -28.83 -30.07
N TYR A 414 -7.34 -28.82 -29.34
CA TYR A 414 -7.43 -29.52 -28.05
C TYR A 414 -7.34 -31.04 -28.20
N LYS A 415 -7.94 -31.61 -29.25
CA LYS A 415 -7.82 -33.04 -29.57
C LYS A 415 -6.38 -33.41 -29.95
N MET A 416 -5.73 -32.69 -30.86
CA MET A 416 -4.36 -32.99 -31.29
C MET A 416 -3.29 -32.68 -30.23
N GLN A 417 -3.46 -31.64 -29.40
CA GLN A 417 -2.41 -31.17 -28.50
C GLN A 417 -2.51 -31.75 -27.09
N TYR A 418 -3.71 -32.15 -26.64
CA TYR A 418 -3.97 -32.59 -25.27
C TYR A 418 -4.80 -33.88 -25.19
N ASN A 419 -5.20 -34.46 -26.32
CA ASN A 419 -6.11 -35.60 -26.41
C ASN A 419 -7.42 -35.38 -25.63
N LEU A 420 -7.97 -34.16 -25.73
CA LEU A 420 -9.25 -33.78 -25.14
C LEU A 420 -10.31 -33.58 -26.23
N GLU A 421 -11.48 -34.17 -26.03
CA GLU A 421 -12.68 -33.90 -26.82
C GLU A 421 -13.57 -32.90 -26.09
N ILE A 422 -14.15 -31.96 -26.84
CA ILE A 422 -15.06 -30.93 -26.34
C ILE A 422 -16.49 -31.46 -26.49
N THR A 423 -17.31 -31.38 -25.45
CA THR A 423 -18.68 -31.91 -25.48
C THR A 423 -19.72 -30.90 -25.98
N ASP A 424 -19.64 -29.64 -25.56
CA ASP A 424 -20.51 -28.57 -26.06
C ASP A 424 -19.80 -27.75 -27.15
N MET A 425 -20.24 -27.88 -28.39
CA MET A 425 -19.69 -27.12 -29.53
C MET A 425 -20.20 -25.67 -29.61
N ASN A 426 -21.24 -25.32 -28.84
CA ASN A 426 -21.86 -23.99 -28.82
C ASN A 426 -21.43 -23.15 -27.62
N GLN A 427 -20.60 -23.68 -26.71
CA GLN A 427 -20.08 -22.91 -25.57
C GLN A 427 -19.21 -21.74 -26.05
N VAL A 428 -19.32 -20.59 -25.36
CA VAL A 428 -18.52 -19.39 -25.65
C VAL A 428 -17.07 -19.54 -25.18
N LEU A 429 -16.16 -18.67 -25.61
CA LEU A 429 -14.74 -18.72 -25.17
C LEU A 429 -14.42 -17.69 -24.08
N LEU A 430 -13.52 -18.04 -23.15
CA LEU A 430 -13.01 -17.12 -22.12
C LEU A 430 -11.77 -16.39 -22.63
N VAL A 431 -11.70 -15.07 -22.45
CA VAL A 431 -10.60 -14.21 -22.90
C VAL A 431 -9.63 -13.97 -21.74
N SER A 432 -8.34 -14.21 -21.95
CA SER A 432 -7.28 -13.91 -20.96
C SER A 432 -6.12 -13.13 -21.58
N HIS A 433 -5.84 -11.92 -21.07
CA HIS A 433 -4.80 -11.06 -21.64
C HIS A 433 -3.42 -11.43 -21.07
N VAL A 434 -2.65 -12.20 -21.85
CA VAL A 434 -1.36 -12.75 -21.43
C VAL A 434 -0.31 -11.63 -21.34
N LYS A 435 -0.01 -11.18 -20.11
CA LYS A 435 0.90 -10.05 -19.79
C LYS A 435 2.40 -10.27 -20.10
N LYS A 436 2.74 -11.12 -21.08
CA LYS A 436 4.08 -11.17 -21.67
C LYS A 436 4.10 -10.26 -22.89
N MET A 437 4.98 -9.26 -22.91
CA MET A 437 5.45 -8.72 -24.19
C MET A 437 6.20 -9.82 -24.95
N GLY A 438 6.14 -9.78 -26.28
CA GLY A 438 7.05 -10.56 -27.12
C GLY A 438 8.48 -10.00 -27.07
N PRO A 439 9.38 -10.44 -27.97
CA PRO A 439 10.61 -9.72 -28.29
C PRO A 439 10.32 -8.24 -28.61
N ALA A 440 11.28 -7.35 -28.35
CA ALA A 440 11.11 -5.94 -28.68
C ALA A 440 10.90 -5.77 -30.19
N GLY A 441 9.80 -5.12 -30.59
CA GLY A 441 9.38 -4.96 -32.00
C GLY A 441 8.37 -6.01 -32.49
N ALA A 442 8.19 -7.14 -31.79
CA ALA A 442 7.12 -8.08 -32.11
C ALA A 442 5.75 -7.53 -31.65
N PRO A 443 4.65 -7.80 -32.39
CA PRO A 443 3.31 -7.47 -31.92
C PRO A 443 3.02 -8.16 -30.57
N PRO A 444 2.20 -7.55 -29.69
CA PRO A 444 1.83 -8.18 -28.43
C PRO A 444 1.13 -9.52 -28.72
N PRO A 445 1.45 -10.60 -27.99
CA PRO A 445 0.76 -11.86 -28.18
C PRO A 445 -0.73 -11.66 -27.88
N GLY A 446 -1.58 -12.12 -28.81
CA GLY A 446 -3.03 -11.99 -28.70
C GLY A 446 -3.59 -12.66 -27.43
N PRO A 447 -4.83 -12.32 -27.06
CA PRO A 447 -5.48 -12.92 -25.89
C PRO A 447 -5.51 -14.45 -26.00
N ALA A 448 -5.24 -15.13 -24.89
CA ALA A 448 -5.45 -16.56 -24.81
C ALA A 448 -6.95 -16.83 -24.68
N LEU A 449 -7.53 -17.46 -25.71
CA LEU A 449 -8.90 -17.93 -25.72
C LEU A 449 -8.96 -19.36 -25.15
N LEU A 450 -9.88 -19.59 -24.21
CA LEU A 450 -9.94 -20.82 -23.40
C LEU A 450 -11.35 -21.41 -23.40
N ILE A 451 -11.46 -22.73 -23.49
CA ILE A 451 -12.73 -23.47 -23.40
C ILE A 451 -13.22 -23.49 -21.95
N PRO A 452 -14.45 -23.01 -21.63
CA PRO A 452 -15.04 -23.07 -20.29
C PRO A 452 -15.06 -24.47 -19.65
N GLU A 453 -15.36 -25.50 -20.45
CA GLU A 453 -15.37 -26.92 -20.05
C GLU A 453 -14.03 -27.39 -19.47
N PHE A 454 -12.89 -26.88 -19.98
CA PHE A 454 -11.56 -27.27 -19.51
C PHE A 454 -10.97 -26.31 -18.47
N CYS A 455 -11.74 -25.32 -18.03
CA CYS A 455 -11.36 -24.32 -17.03
C CYS A 455 -12.06 -24.60 -15.69
N TYR A 456 -11.30 -24.81 -14.62
CA TYR A 456 -11.84 -25.00 -13.27
C TYR A 456 -11.71 -23.73 -12.43
N LEU A 457 -12.75 -23.38 -11.68
CA LEU A 457 -12.77 -22.19 -10.84
C LEU A 457 -11.86 -22.37 -9.61
N THR A 458 -10.95 -21.41 -9.34
CA THR A 458 -9.98 -21.57 -8.23
C THR A 458 -10.31 -20.72 -7.01
N GLY A 459 -10.03 -21.27 -5.82
CA GLY A 459 -10.33 -20.64 -4.54
C GLY A 459 -11.82 -20.64 -4.19
N LEU A 460 -12.13 -20.00 -3.05
CA LEU A 460 -13.49 -19.86 -2.53
C LEU A 460 -14.12 -18.54 -2.97
N THR A 461 -15.41 -18.54 -3.27
CA THR A 461 -16.22 -17.31 -3.39
C THR A 461 -16.49 -16.71 -2.01
N ASP A 462 -16.87 -15.44 -1.92
CA ASP A 462 -17.31 -14.86 -0.64
C ASP A 462 -18.58 -15.52 -0.10
N LYS A 463 -19.44 -16.07 -0.97
CA LYS A 463 -20.59 -16.91 -0.57
C LYS A 463 -20.09 -18.13 0.24
N MET A 464 -19.09 -18.86 -0.30
CA MET A 464 -18.49 -20.03 0.36
C MET A 464 -17.67 -19.69 1.62
N ARG A 465 -16.98 -18.54 1.66
CA ARG A 465 -16.22 -18.10 2.85
C ARG A 465 -17.11 -17.74 4.04
N ASN A 466 -18.35 -17.35 3.78
CA ASN A 466 -19.35 -17.05 4.81
C ASN A 466 -20.20 -18.28 5.17
N ASP A 467 -20.06 -19.41 4.47
CA ASP A 467 -20.70 -20.67 4.83
C ASP A 467 -19.88 -21.37 5.92
N PHE A 468 -20.52 -21.61 7.06
CA PHE A 468 -19.87 -22.23 8.20
C PHE A 468 -19.47 -23.68 7.94
N ASN A 469 -20.30 -24.48 7.26
CA ASN A 469 -20.06 -25.89 7.03
C ASN A 469 -18.91 -26.09 6.04
N ILE A 470 -18.89 -25.31 4.95
CA ILE A 470 -17.78 -25.32 3.99
C ILE A 470 -16.47 -24.95 4.70
N MET A 471 -16.46 -23.89 5.51
CA MET A 471 -15.26 -23.44 6.21
C MET A 471 -14.83 -24.39 7.34
N LYS A 472 -15.77 -25.04 8.04
CA LYS A 472 -15.49 -26.07 9.04
C LYS A 472 -14.77 -27.26 8.43
N ASP A 473 -15.36 -27.87 7.41
CA ASP A 473 -14.82 -29.07 6.75
C ASP A 473 -13.46 -28.77 6.11
N LEU A 474 -13.35 -27.67 5.37
CA LEU A 474 -12.09 -27.19 4.80
C LEU A 474 -11.02 -26.92 5.88
N SER A 475 -11.42 -26.42 7.05
CA SER A 475 -10.47 -26.12 8.13
C SER A 475 -9.84 -27.37 8.74
N SER A 476 -10.53 -28.52 8.73
CA SER A 476 -9.99 -29.78 9.27
C SER A 476 -8.74 -30.27 8.53
N HIS A 477 -8.71 -30.10 7.20
CA HIS A 477 -7.57 -30.51 6.36
C HIS A 477 -6.43 -29.47 6.29
N THR A 478 -6.74 -28.20 6.61
CA THR A 478 -5.84 -27.05 6.41
C THR A 478 -5.26 -26.44 7.70
N ARG A 479 -5.96 -26.51 8.85
CA ARG A 479 -5.49 -25.97 10.15
C ARG A 479 -4.61 -26.98 10.90
N LEU A 480 -3.41 -27.22 10.37
CA LEU A 480 -2.47 -28.21 10.93
C LEU A 480 -1.92 -27.81 12.30
N THR A 481 -1.89 -28.75 13.25
CA THR A 481 -1.16 -28.59 14.52
C THR A 481 0.37 -28.52 14.27
N PRO A 482 1.19 -28.04 15.24
CA PRO A 482 2.65 -28.05 15.11
C PRO A 482 3.22 -29.42 14.73
N GLU A 483 2.80 -30.50 15.40
CA GLU A 483 3.26 -31.87 15.16
C GLU A 483 2.86 -32.37 13.77
N GLN A 484 1.65 -32.04 13.32
CA GLN A 484 1.18 -32.38 11.97
C GLN A 484 1.96 -31.63 10.88
N ARG A 485 2.31 -30.36 11.14
CA ARG A 485 3.09 -29.53 10.21
C ARG A 485 4.54 -30.01 10.13
N GLU A 486 5.20 -30.24 11.27
CA GLU A 486 6.54 -30.85 11.32
C GLU A 486 6.56 -32.19 10.57
N ARG A 487 5.60 -33.08 10.82
CA ARG A 487 5.54 -34.40 10.15
C ARG A 487 5.41 -34.28 8.63
N ARG A 488 4.65 -33.31 8.12
CA ARG A 488 4.55 -33.06 6.65
C ARG A 488 5.84 -32.48 6.08
N LEU A 489 6.54 -31.61 6.81
CA LEU A 489 7.84 -31.06 6.41
C LEU A 489 8.94 -32.13 6.40
N ILE A 490 9.02 -32.98 7.44
CA ILE A 490 9.96 -34.10 7.49
C ILE A 490 9.68 -35.08 6.33
N ARG A 491 8.41 -35.44 6.07
CA ARG A 491 8.06 -36.33 4.94
C ARG A 491 8.47 -35.76 3.59
N PHE A 492 8.40 -34.43 3.41
CA PHE A 492 8.87 -33.73 2.22
C PHE A 492 10.39 -33.80 2.05
N ILE A 493 11.16 -33.60 3.13
CA ILE A 493 12.62 -33.83 3.13
C ILE A 493 12.92 -35.28 2.77
N SER A 494 12.24 -36.25 3.39
CA SER A 494 12.40 -37.67 3.08
C SER A 494 12.11 -37.99 1.62
N SER A 495 11.12 -37.35 0.98
CA SER A 495 10.84 -37.56 -0.45
C SER A 495 11.95 -37.01 -1.37
N ILE A 496 12.60 -35.90 -1.00
CA ILE A 496 13.81 -35.41 -1.69
C ILE A 496 14.96 -36.40 -1.52
N SER A 497 15.10 -37.01 -0.34
CA SER A 497 16.15 -37.99 -0.01
C SER A 497 15.90 -39.39 -0.60
N GLN A 498 14.65 -39.74 -0.90
CA GLN A 498 14.24 -41.03 -1.48
C GLN A 498 14.21 -41.02 -3.01
N SER A 499 14.01 -39.85 -3.65
CA SER A 499 14.10 -39.73 -5.11
C SER A 499 15.55 -39.78 -5.58
N ALA A 500 15.92 -40.86 -6.26
CA ALA A 500 17.25 -41.03 -6.84
C ALA A 500 17.60 -39.92 -7.85
N GLU A 501 16.63 -39.43 -8.63
CA GLU A 501 16.82 -38.30 -9.54
C GLU A 501 17.15 -37.00 -8.79
N ALA A 502 16.41 -36.70 -7.72
CA ALA A 502 16.64 -35.51 -6.91
C ALA A 502 17.98 -35.54 -6.17
N GLN A 503 18.37 -36.71 -5.64
CA GLN A 503 19.68 -36.91 -5.03
C GLN A 503 20.82 -36.84 -6.05
N ASN A 504 20.64 -37.40 -7.24
CA ASN A 504 21.63 -37.31 -8.32
C ASN A 504 21.83 -35.84 -8.77
N GLU A 505 20.76 -35.06 -8.96
CA GLU A 505 20.87 -33.63 -9.27
C GLU A 505 21.62 -32.86 -8.17
N LEU A 506 21.21 -33.03 -6.89
CA LEU A 506 21.85 -32.36 -5.76
C LEU A 506 23.34 -32.68 -5.64
N SER A 507 23.68 -33.98 -5.62
CA SER A 507 25.07 -34.44 -5.44
C SER A 507 25.97 -34.11 -6.64
N THR A 508 25.42 -34.08 -7.86
CA THR A 508 26.07 -33.60 -9.10
C THR A 508 26.47 -32.12 -8.99
N TRP A 509 25.64 -31.28 -8.37
CA TRP A 509 26.00 -29.89 -8.04
C TRP A 509 26.85 -29.74 -6.77
N GLY A 510 27.16 -30.83 -6.06
CA GLY A 510 27.91 -30.78 -4.80
C GLY A 510 27.13 -30.23 -3.60
N LEU A 511 25.80 -30.32 -3.65
CA LEU A 511 24.86 -29.81 -2.65
C LEU A 511 24.12 -30.96 -1.95
N SER A 512 23.65 -30.71 -0.72
CA SER A 512 22.68 -31.57 -0.03
C SER A 512 21.87 -30.77 1.00
N PHE A 513 20.84 -31.37 1.61
CA PHE A 513 20.08 -30.76 2.69
C PHE A 513 20.26 -31.54 3.99
N GLU A 514 20.23 -30.83 5.11
CA GLU A 514 20.17 -31.46 6.42
C GLU A 514 18.83 -32.21 6.61
N ASN A 515 18.89 -33.48 7.02
CA ASN A 515 17.72 -34.36 7.22
C ASN A 515 16.90 -34.03 8.50
N LYS A 516 17.03 -32.81 9.04
CA LYS A 516 16.39 -32.33 10.27
C LYS A 516 15.91 -30.89 10.07
N LEU A 517 14.87 -30.52 10.81
CA LEU A 517 14.47 -29.12 10.97
C LEU A 517 15.41 -28.42 11.96
N LEU A 518 15.73 -27.16 11.69
CA LEU A 518 16.57 -26.32 12.53
C LEU A 518 16.00 -26.23 13.97
N SER A 519 16.79 -26.64 14.95
CA SER A 519 16.59 -26.27 16.36
C SER A 519 17.35 -24.99 16.68
N LEU A 520 16.73 -24.07 17.40
CA LEU A 520 17.30 -22.77 17.82
C LEU A 520 16.74 -22.35 19.19
N THR A 521 17.38 -21.37 19.84
CA THR A 521 16.89 -20.78 21.10
C THR A 521 16.22 -19.44 20.86
N GLY A 522 14.95 -19.31 21.23
CA GLY A 522 14.24 -18.03 21.32
C GLY A 522 14.19 -17.50 22.75
N ARG A 523 13.53 -16.36 22.98
CA ARG A 523 13.27 -15.81 24.32
C ARG A 523 11.79 -15.48 24.51
N VAL A 524 11.18 -15.91 25.61
CA VAL A 524 9.82 -15.50 26.00
C VAL A 524 9.90 -14.24 26.85
N LEU A 525 9.43 -13.11 26.31
CA LEU A 525 9.36 -11.85 27.06
C LEU A 525 8.44 -11.98 28.29
N PRO A 526 8.70 -11.23 29.39
CA PRO A 526 7.81 -11.20 30.54
C PRO A 526 6.36 -10.83 30.18
N VAL A 527 5.41 -11.34 30.96
CA VAL A 527 4.00 -10.95 30.84
C VAL A 527 3.85 -9.45 31.13
N GLU A 528 2.97 -8.78 30.38
CA GLU A 528 2.71 -7.36 30.59
C GLU A 528 1.62 -7.14 31.65
N ARG A 529 1.66 -6.02 32.35
CA ARG A 529 0.64 -5.66 33.34
C ARG A 529 -0.41 -4.77 32.68
N ILE A 530 -1.68 -5.18 32.76
CA ILE A 530 -2.78 -4.39 32.21
C ILE A 530 -3.26 -3.41 33.28
N LEU A 531 -3.36 -2.14 32.90
CA LEU A 531 -3.82 -1.03 33.72
C LEU A 531 -5.27 -0.70 33.37
N GLN A 532 -6.18 -0.69 34.34
CA GLN A 532 -7.58 -0.30 34.15
C GLN A 532 -8.05 0.56 35.33
N ALA A 533 -8.43 1.81 35.03
CA ALA A 533 -8.68 2.85 36.03
C ALA A 533 -7.52 2.92 37.06
N SER A 534 -7.79 2.69 38.34
CA SER A 534 -6.80 2.64 39.43
C SER A 534 -6.26 1.24 39.74
N ARG A 535 -6.68 0.20 38.99
CA ARG A 535 -6.28 -1.19 39.21
C ARG A 535 -5.25 -1.65 38.19
N THR A 536 -4.39 -2.56 38.62
CA THR A 536 -3.39 -3.25 37.79
C THR A 536 -3.53 -4.74 38.02
N TYR A 537 -3.56 -5.54 36.96
CA TYR A 537 -3.61 -6.99 37.06
C TYR A 537 -2.73 -7.67 35.99
N GLU A 538 -2.37 -8.91 36.29
CA GLU A 538 -1.71 -9.84 35.37
C GLU A 538 -2.78 -10.77 34.74
N TYR A 539 -2.43 -11.44 33.66
CA TYR A 539 -3.30 -12.36 32.93
C TYR A 539 -2.54 -13.64 32.57
N ASN A 540 -3.25 -14.70 32.18
CA ASN A 540 -2.61 -15.95 31.78
C ASN A 540 -1.79 -15.74 30.48
N PRO A 541 -0.44 -15.82 30.51
CA PRO A 541 0.39 -15.48 29.36
C PRO A 541 0.20 -16.46 28.19
N CYS A 542 -0.05 -17.74 28.48
CA CYS A 542 -0.29 -18.77 27.46
C CYS A 542 -1.63 -18.57 26.73
N ALA A 543 -2.60 -17.92 27.37
CA ALA A 543 -3.90 -17.59 26.77
C ALA A 543 -3.91 -16.20 26.10
N ALA A 544 -3.11 -15.25 26.60
CA ALA A 544 -3.18 -13.82 26.27
C ALA A 544 -4.61 -13.25 26.40
N ASP A 545 -5.34 -13.68 27.45
CA ASP A 545 -6.74 -13.36 27.72
C ASP A 545 -6.90 -12.71 29.10
N TRP A 546 -7.38 -11.46 29.11
CA TRP A 546 -7.68 -10.66 30.30
C TRP A 546 -9.18 -10.27 30.39
N SER A 547 -10.04 -10.98 29.65
CA SER A 547 -11.47 -10.66 29.55
C SER A 547 -12.30 -11.05 30.78
N LYS A 548 -11.75 -11.79 31.74
CA LYS A 548 -12.39 -12.06 33.04
C LYS A 548 -12.04 -10.97 34.05
N GLU A 549 -10.78 -10.55 34.02
CA GLU A 549 -10.10 -9.65 34.95
C GLU A 549 -10.66 -8.22 34.82
N MET A 550 -11.03 -7.82 33.60
CA MET A 550 -11.76 -6.56 33.33
C MET A 550 -13.21 -6.50 33.87
N ARG A 551 -13.80 -7.63 34.25
CA ARG A 551 -15.26 -7.72 34.42
C ARG A 551 -15.74 -6.96 35.66
N GLY A 552 -16.61 -5.99 35.44
CA GLY A 552 -17.20 -5.19 36.52
C GLY A 552 -16.25 -4.14 37.11
N LEU A 553 -15.14 -3.84 36.43
CA LEU A 553 -14.24 -2.75 36.79
C LEU A 553 -14.55 -1.49 35.95
N PRO A 554 -14.41 -0.28 36.52
CA PRO A 554 -14.54 0.97 35.78
C PRO A 554 -13.44 1.09 34.71
N LEU A 555 -13.70 1.83 33.64
CA LEU A 555 -12.74 2.09 32.56
C LEU A 555 -11.80 3.25 32.90
N ILE A 556 -10.68 3.40 32.17
CA ILE A 556 -9.75 4.55 32.34
C ILE A 556 -10.47 5.89 32.10
N SER A 557 -11.29 5.97 31.04
CA SER A 557 -12.13 7.14 30.75
C SER A 557 -13.45 6.66 30.17
N SER A 558 -14.51 6.72 30.96
CA SER A 558 -15.89 6.51 30.48
C SER A 558 -16.49 7.83 29.99
N MET A 559 -17.12 7.77 28.82
CA MET A 559 -17.88 8.90 28.27
C MET A 559 -19.35 8.75 28.69
N PRO A 560 -20.00 9.79 29.23
CA PRO A 560 -21.43 9.76 29.48
C PRO A 560 -22.18 9.73 28.13
N LEU A 561 -23.29 9.00 28.09
CA LEU A 561 -24.15 8.88 26.93
C LEU A 561 -25.57 9.31 27.28
N GLU A 562 -25.87 10.57 26.99
CA GLU A 562 -27.07 11.29 27.42
C GLU A 562 -28.09 11.42 26.27
N THR A 563 -27.62 11.73 25.06
CA THR A 563 -28.45 11.95 23.86
C THR A 563 -28.08 10.96 22.76
N TRP A 564 -28.80 9.83 22.68
CA TRP A 564 -28.52 8.78 21.69
C TRP A 564 -29.75 8.08 21.15
N LEU A 565 -29.61 7.61 19.92
CA LEU A 565 -30.70 7.03 19.12
C LEU A 565 -30.44 5.53 18.88
N MET A 566 -31.49 4.72 18.90
CA MET A 566 -31.44 3.31 18.48
C MET A 566 -32.49 3.04 17.38
N PHE A 567 -32.00 2.83 16.16
CA PHE A 567 -32.79 2.49 14.99
C PHE A 567 -32.98 0.97 14.90
N PHE A 568 -34.21 0.51 14.73
CA PHE A 568 -34.56 -0.91 14.58
C PHE A 568 -35.71 -1.07 13.58
N THR A 569 -35.86 -2.24 12.96
CA THR A 569 -37.06 -2.56 12.18
C THR A 569 -38.08 -3.27 13.07
N ARG A 570 -39.38 -3.16 12.80
CA ARG A 570 -40.47 -3.73 13.62
C ARG A 570 -40.23 -5.18 14.08
N ARG A 571 -39.70 -6.03 13.17
CA ARG A 571 -39.36 -7.45 13.42
C ARG A 571 -38.21 -7.67 14.41
N ASN A 572 -37.54 -6.61 14.87
CA ASN A 572 -36.39 -6.63 15.76
C ASN A 572 -36.60 -5.77 17.01
N ALA A 573 -37.83 -5.32 17.29
CA ALA A 573 -38.16 -4.52 18.47
C ALA A 573 -37.68 -5.20 19.76
N ASP A 574 -38.01 -6.49 19.95
CA ASP A 574 -37.65 -7.26 21.15
C ASP A 574 -36.13 -7.41 21.30
N ALA A 575 -35.41 -7.59 20.19
CA ALA A 575 -33.95 -7.66 20.18
C ALA A 575 -33.32 -6.30 20.54
N ALA A 576 -33.90 -5.20 20.07
CA ALA A 576 -33.46 -3.84 20.40
C ALA A 576 -33.72 -3.50 21.88
N GLN A 577 -34.92 -3.82 22.41
CA GLN A 577 -35.24 -3.65 23.83
C GLN A 577 -34.36 -4.55 24.73
N SER A 578 -34.13 -5.80 24.33
CA SER A 578 -33.25 -6.74 25.05
C SER A 578 -31.80 -6.23 25.10
N LEU A 579 -31.31 -5.63 24.00
CA LEU A 579 -30.01 -4.97 23.98
C LEU A 579 -30.00 -3.73 24.88
N LEU A 580 -30.99 -2.85 24.81
CA LEU A 580 -31.07 -1.64 25.64
C LEU A 580 -31.10 -1.97 27.14
N TYR A 581 -31.94 -2.93 27.55
CA TYR A 581 -31.97 -3.43 28.92
C TYR A 581 -30.62 -4.00 29.36
N THR A 582 -29.98 -4.81 28.52
CA THR A 582 -28.68 -5.41 28.86
C THR A 582 -27.56 -4.36 28.90
N LEU A 583 -27.57 -3.36 28.01
CA LEU A 583 -26.63 -2.23 28.03
C LEU A 583 -26.73 -1.45 29.35
N ASN A 584 -27.94 -1.12 29.79
CA ASN A 584 -28.19 -0.45 31.08
C ASN A 584 -27.70 -1.28 32.29
N LYS A 585 -27.64 -2.62 32.17
CA LYS A 585 -27.08 -3.50 33.21
C LYS A 585 -25.54 -3.55 33.21
N VAL A 586 -24.89 -3.53 32.03
CA VAL A 586 -23.42 -3.69 31.92
C VAL A 586 -22.64 -2.37 31.91
N ALA A 587 -23.27 -1.25 31.52
CA ALA A 587 -22.61 0.05 31.42
C ALA A 587 -22.21 0.65 32.80
N PRO A 588 -23.04 0.63 33.87
CA PRO A 588 -22.69 1.27 35.13
C PRO A 588 -21.48 0.67 35.86
N PRO A 589 -21.28 -0.66 35.93
CA PRO A 589 -20.06 -1.26 36.49
C PRO A 589 -18.77 -0.86 35.74
N MET A 590 -18.88 -0.48 34.47
CA MET A 590 -17.77 0.05 33.66
C MET A 590 -17.60 1.57 33.80
N GLY A 591 -18.38 2.23 34.67
CA GLY A 591 -18.39 3.68 34.85
C GLY A 591 -19.09 4.45 33.73
N ILE A 592 -19.70 3.77 32.75
CA ILE A 592 -20.42 4.41 31.64
C ILE A 592 -21.82 4.78 32.14
N ARG A 593 -22.06 6.08 32.32
CA ARG A 593 -23.42 6.61 32.58
C ARG A 593 -24.18 6.63 31.26
N MET A 594 -25.31 5.94 31.19
CA MET A 594 -26.10 5.78 29.97
C MET A 594 -27.56 6.12 30.27
N GLN A 595 -28.09 7.14 29.60
CA GLN A 595 -29.52 7.45 29.60
C GLN A 595 -30.28 6.49 28.69
N ARG A 596 -31.62 6.49 28.76
CA ARG A 596 -32.47 5.67 27.88
C ARG A 596 -32.38 6.16 26.43
N ALA A 597 -32.09 5.27 25.49
CA ALA A 597 -32.10 5.58 24.06
C ALA A 597 -33.48 6.05 23.58
N VAL A 598 -33.49 6.99 22.62
CA VAL A 598 -34.66 7.26 21.79
C VAL A 598 -34.78 6.12 20.77
N MET A 599 -35.90 5.40 20.79
CA MET A 599 -36.13 4.22 19.96
C MET A 599 -36.85 4.63 18.67
N ILE A 600 -36.25 4.38 17.50
CA ILE A 600 -36.79 4.78 16.19
C ILE A 600 -37.02 3.54 15.32
N GLU A 601 -38.27 3.33 14.89
CA GLU A 601 -38.60 2.27 13.94
C GLU A 601 -38.30 2.71 12.49
N TYR A 602 -37.78 1.80 11.66
CA TYR A 602 -37.61 2.00 10.22
C TYR A 602 -38.01 0.76 9.40
N GLU A 603 -38.46 0.95 8.16
CA GLU A 603 -38.72 -0.15 7.21
C GLU A 603 -37.41 -0.80 6.74
N ASP A 604 -37.38 -2.10 6.42
CA ASP A 604 -36.12 -2.77 6.02
C ASP A 604 -35.64 -2.49 4.58
N ARG A 605 -35.61 -1.21 4.19
CA ARG A 605 -35.14 -0.66 2.91
C ARG A 605 -34.02 0.37 3.15
N PRO A 606 -32.91 0.39 2.38
CA PRO A 606 -31.82 1.35 2.58
C PRO A 606 -32.26 2.82 2.52
N GLU A 607 -33.28 3.14 1.74
CA GLU A 607 -33.80 4.48 1.48
C GLU A 607 -34.70 4.96 2.62
N SER A 608 -35.47 4.05 3.24
CA SER A 608 -36.26 4.33 4.44
C SER A 608 -35.36 4.46 5.67
N LEU A 609 -34.30 3.67 5.78
CA LEU A 609 -33.25 3.85 6.79
C LEU A 609 -32.52 5.19 6.64
N LEU A 610 -32.17 5.60 5.41
CA LEU A 610 -31.51 6.88 5.17
C LEU A 610 -32.41 8.07 5.56
N ARG A 611 -33.68 8.05 5.15
CA ARG A 611 -34.66 9.08 5.53
C ARG A 611 -34.86 9.16 7.05
N ALA A 612 -34.97 8.02 7.72
CA ALA A 612 -35.09 7.97 9.18
C ALA A 612 -33.85 8.58 9.89
N LEU A 613 -32.63 8.32 9.38
CA LEU A 613 -31.41 8.97 9.89
C LEU A 613 -31.45 10.49 9.65
N GLN A 614 -31.78 10.93 8.44
CA GLN A 614 -31.84 12.34 8.05
C GLN A 614 -32.87 13.15 8.87
N GLN A 615 -33.98 12.53 9.27
CA GLN A 615 -35.05 13.18 10.03
C GLN A 615 -34.77 13.29 11.54
N ASN A 616 -33.90 12.45 12.10
CA ASN A 616 -33.74 12.32 13.56
C ASN A 616 -32.33 12.61 14.09
N VAL A 617 -31.28 12.51 13.27
CA VAL A 617 -29.89 12.73 13.71
C VAL A 617 -29.57 14.24 13.64
N GLY A 618 -29.73 14.93 14.77
CA GLY A 618 -29.35 16.34 14.94
C GLY A 618 -27.96 16.53 15.57
N PRO A 619 -27.42 17.77 15.61
CA PRO A 619 -26.08 18.06 16.15
C PRO A 619 -25.83 17.62 17.59
N GLU A 620 -26.87 17.60 18.42
CA GLU A 620 -26.82 17.13 19.83
C GLU A 620 -26.72 15.60 19.97
N THR A 621 -26.72 14.84 18.88
CA THR A 621 -26.71 13.36 18.91
C THR A 621 -25.29 12.84 19.17
N GLN A 622 -25.07 12.24 20.33
CA GLN A 622 -23.77 11.70 20.72
C GLN A 622 -23.46 10.33 20.07
N MET A 623 -24.49 9.49 19.86
CA MET A 623 -24.33 8.15 19.27
C MET A 623 -25.59 7.71 18.51
N VAL A 624 -25.39 7.00 17.41
CA VAL A 624 -26.45 6.30 16.67
C VAL A 624 -26.18 4.80 16.66
N VAL A 625 -27.08 4.02 17.27
CA VAL A 625 -27.09 2.55 17.19
C VAL A 625 -28.09 2.11 16.13
N VAL A 626 -27.72 1.15 15.27
CA VAL A 626 -28.60 0.59 14.22
C VAL A 626 -28.62 -0.92 14.29
N ILE A 627 -29.80 -1.49 14.54
CA ILE A 627 -30.06 -2.94 14.53
C ILE A 627 -30.38 -3.37 13.10
N LEU A 628 -29.43 -4.04 12.45
CA LEU A 628 -29.55 -4.54 11.09
C LEU A 628 -30.16 -5.96 11.11
N PRO A 629 -31.25 -6.24 10.38
CA PRO A 629 -31.86 -7.58 10.36
C PRO A 629 -30.93 -8.67 9.80
N THR A 630 -30.05 -8.29 8.88
CA THR A 630 -29.13 -9.19 8.16
C THR A 630 -27.78 -8.51 7.95
N ASN A 631 -26.73 -9.30 7.70
CA ASN A 631 -25.39 -8.81 7.35
C ASN A 631 -25.30 -8.29 5.89
N ARG A 632 -26.41 -7.73 5.35
CA ARG A 632 -26.43 -7.12 4.01
C ARG A 632 -25.64 -5.81 4.03
N LYS A 633 -24.72 -5.68 3.08
CA LYS A 633 -23.72 -4.60 3.05
C LYS A 633 -24.28 -3.25 2.57
N ASP A 634 -25.35 -3.25 1.78
CA ASP A 634 -26.04 -2.04 1.29
C ASP A 634 -26.48 -1.10 2.44
N LYS A 635 -27.25 -1.61 3.40
CA LYS A 635 -27.71 -0.87 4.59
C LYS A 635 -26.53 -0.42 5.47
N TYR A 636 -25.50 -1.28 5.61
CA TYR A 636 -24.29 -0.92 6.36
C TYR A 636 -23.52 0.24 5.70
N ASP A 637 -23.27 0.14 4.38
CA ASP A 637 -22.58 1.17 3.60
C ASP A 637 -23.40 2.48 3.59
N CYS A 638 -24.73 2.41 3.56
CA CYS A 638 -25.63 3.57 3.66
C CYS A 638 -25.51 4.29 5.02
N VAL A 639 -25.67 3.56 6.13
CA VAL A 639 -25.49 4.10 7.49
C VAL A 639 -24.11 4.74 7.66
N LYS A 640 -23.07 4.09 7.12
CA LYS A 640 -21.69 4.57 7.22
C LYS A 640 -21.31 5.67 6.23
N LYS A 641 -22.02 5.80 5.10
CA LYS A 641 -21.97 7.01 4.27
C LYS A 641 -22.48 8.20 5.08
N TYR A 642 -23.75 8.15 5.47
CA TYR A 642 -24.40 9.30 6.09
C TYR A 642 -23.69 9.72 7.38
N LEU A 643 -23.45 8.78 8.30
CA LEU A 643 -22.92 9.10 9.62
C LEU A 643 -21.40 9.30 9.71
N CYS A 644 -20.66 9.21 8.60
CA CYS A 644 -19.22 9.51 8.57
C CYS A 644 -18.84 10.61 7.56
N VAL A 645 -19.78 11.08 6.72
CA VAL A 645 -19.55 12.12 5.71
C VAL A 645 -20.59 13.23 5.85
N ASP A 646 -21.87 12.90 5.65
CA ASP A 646 -22.94 13.88 5.48
C ASP A 646 -23.37 14.50 6.82
N CYS A 647 -23.44 13.69 7.88
CA CYS A 647 -23.71 14.09 9.27
C CYS A 647 -22.75 13.32 10.21
N PRO A 648 -21.52 13.81 10.46
CA PRO A 648 -20.48 13.04 11.17
C PRO A 648 -20.82 12.72 12.64
N THR A 649 -21.37 11.53 12.89
CA THR A 649 -21.87 11.09 14.20
C THR A 649 -21.34 9.69 14.56
N PRO A 650 -20.79 9.48 15.78
CA PRO A 650 -20.39 8.16 16.26
C PRO A 650 -21.51 7.13 16.11
N SER A 651 -21.19 5.96 15.54
CA SER A 651 -22.24 5.00 15.19
C SER A 651 -21.88 3.51 15.31
N GLN A 652 -22.82 2.73 15.82
CA GLN A 652 -22.73 1.31 16.13
C GLN A 652 -23.75 0.53 15.30
N CYS A 653 -23.31 -0.42 14.49
CA CYS A 653 -24.21 -1.36 13.82
C CYS A 653 -24.17 -2.70 14.56
N VAL A 654 -25.31 -3.35 14.71
CA VAL A 654 -25.45 -4.67 15.36
C VAL A 654 -26.34 -5.54 14.48
N VAL A 655 -25.92 -6.77 14.17
CA VAL A 655 -26.78 -7.70 13.42
C VAL A 655 -27.71 -8.42 14.39
N SER A 656 -29.00 -8.46 14.10
CA SER A 656 -30.03 -9.01 15.01
C SER A 656 -29.72 -10.44 15.48
N ARG A 657 -29.24 -11.32 14.58
CA ARG A 657 -28.83 -12.70 14.90
C ARG A 657 -27.77 -12.80 16.01
N THR A 658 -26.97 -11.75 16.24
CA THR A 658 -25.99 -11.69 17.32
C THR A 658 -26.63 -11.48 18.70
N LEU A 659 -27.85 -10.92 18.74
CA LEU A 659 -28.64 -10.68 19.95
C LEU A 659 -29.54 -11.87 20.30
N SER A 660 -29.92 -12.70 19.32
CA SER A 660 -30.84 -13.84 19.45
C SER A 660 -30.33 -15.02 20.31
N ARG A 661 -29.21 -14.88 21.03
CA ARG A 661 -28.63 -15.92 21.92
C ARG A 661 -28.61 -15.40 23.38
N PRO A 662 -29.64 -15.65 24.20
CA PRO A 662 -29.76 -15.07 25.55
C PRO A 662 -28.54 -15.30 26.44
N GLN A 663 -27.99 -16.53 26.45
CA GLN A 663 -26.80 -16.90 27.21
C GLN A 663 -25.55 -16.07 26.86
N ALA A 664 -25.44 -15.58 25.62
CA ALA A 664 -24.32 -14.78 25.14
C ALA A 664 -24.58 -13.26 25.24
N LEU A 665 -25.83 -12.83 25.43
CA LEU A 665 -26.26 -11.43 25.28
C LEU A 665 -25.51 -10.47 26.22
N MET A 666 -25.23 -10.86 27.47
CA MET A 666 -24.45 -10.03 28.42
C MET A 666 -23.01 -9.80 27.94
N THR A 667 -22.34 -10.84 27.41
CA THR A 667 -20.98 -10.74 26.86
C THR A 667 -20.96 -9.90 25.57
N VAL A 668 -21.97 -10.05 24.73
CA VAL A 668 -22.17 -9.26 23.50
C VAL A 668 -22.40 -7.79 23.84
N ALA A 669 -23.35 -7.48 24.74
CA ALA A 669 -23.66 -6.13 25.17
C ALA A 669 -22.47 -5.44 25.85
N THR A 670 -21.68 -6.17 26.65
CA THR A 670 -20.45 -5.63 27.26
C THR A 670 -19.46 -5.21 26.17
N LYS A 671 -19.20 -6.06 25.17
CA LYS A 671 -18.31 -5.72 24.03
C LYS A 671 -18.86 -4.58 23.16
N ILE A 672 -20.18 -4.46 23.01
CA ILE A 672 -20.83 -3.33 22.34
C ILE A 672 -20.64 -2.03 23.13
N ALA A 673 -20.87 -2.03 24.44
CA ALA A 673 -20.69 -0.85 25.30
C ALA A 673 -19.24 -0.37 25.34
N LEU A 674 -18.26 -1.29 25.43
CA LEU A 674 -16.83 -0.97 25.29
C LEU A 674 -16.53 -0.30 23.94
N GLN A 675 -17.07 -0.83 22.83
CA GLN A 675 -16.88 -0.24 21.50
C GLN A 675 -17.60 1.11 21.33
N MET A 676 -18.76 1.32 21.95
CA MET A 676 -19.45 2.61 21.99
C MET A 676 -18.61 3.65 22.76
N ASN A 677 -18.05 3.30 23.91
CA ASN A 677 -17.17 4.17 24.69
C ASN A 677 -15.93 4.62 23.89
N CYS A 678 -15.26 3.69 23.20
CA CYS A 678 -14.13 4.02 22.32
C CYS A 678 -14.49 5.01 21.22
N LYS A 679 -15.66 4.86 20.61
CA LYS A 679 -16.15 5.74 19.52
C LYS A 679 -16.51 7.15 20.00
N MET A 680 -16.83 7.30 21.27
CA MET A 680 -17.04 8.58 21.95
C MET A 680 -15.69 9.24 22.36
N GLY A 681 -14.56 8.58 22.17
CA GLY A 681 -13.23 9.03 22.60
C GLY A 681 -12.82 8.59 24.01
N GLY A 682 -13.56 7.66 24.62
CA GLY A 682 -13.24 7.05 25.90
C GLY A 682 -12.11 6.01 25.81
N GLU A 683 -11.53 5.68 26.97
CA GLU A 683 -10.31 4.88 27.11
C GLU A 683 -10.60 3.67 28.00
N LEU A 684 -10.22 2.46 27.56
CA LEU A 684 -10.60 1.22 28.24
C LEU A 684 -9.55 0.77 29.25
N TRP A 685 -8.39 0.36 28.75
CA TRP A 685 -7.22 -0.10 29.50
C TRP A 685 -5.92 0.46 28.90
N SER A 686 -4.78 0.24 29.53
CA SER A 686 -3.46 0.55 28.95
C SER A 686 -2.39 -0.41 29.48
N VAL A 687 -1.16 -0.26 28.98
CA VAL A 687 0.04 -0.93 29.47
C VAL A 687 1.11 0.12 29.73
N GLU A 688 1.93 -0.09 30.77
CA GLU A 688 2.98 0.88 31.13
C GLU A 688 4.03 1.00 30.01
N ILE A 689 4.14 2.21 29.43
CA ILE A 689 5.15 2.56 28.43
C ILE A 689 6.01 3.70 28.99
N PRO A 690 7.26 3.45 29.44
CA PRO A 690 8.09 4.45 30.15
C PRO A 690 8.73 5.50 29.24
N LEU A 691 8.60 5.37 27.91
CA LEU A 691 9.14 6.33 26.94
C LEU A 691 8.26 7.59 26.87
N LYS A 692 8.68 8.65 27.57
CA LYS A 692 8.00 9.96 27.57
C LYS A 692 8.05 10.65 26.20
N GLN A 693 7.03 11.46 25.91
CA GLN A 693 6.89 12.25 24.66
C GLN A 693 7.02 11.41 23.38
N LEU A 694 6.54 10.17 23.43
CA LEU A 694 6.50 9.25 22.31
C LEU A 694 5.21 9.45 21.49
N MET A 695 5.34 9.38 20.17
CA MET A 695 4.25 9.15 19.21
C MET A 695 4.49 7.80 18.53
N ILE A 696 3.47 6.95 18.52
CA ILE A 696 3.43 5.72 17.71
C ILE A 696 2.59 6.01 16.47
N VAL A 697 3.05 5.61 15.29
CA VAL A 697 2.37 5.78 14.02
C VAL A 697 2.15 4.41 13.38
N GLY A 698 0.94 4.13 12.89
CA GLY A 698 0.61 2.93 12.10
C GLY A 698 0.24 3.33 10.67
N ILE A 699 0.67 2.55 9.67
CA ILE A 699 0.53 2.87 8.25
C ILE A 699 0.22 1.60 7.43
N ASP A 700 -0.99 1.57 6.85
CA ASP A 700 -1.50 0.47 6.04
C ASP A 700 -1.94 0.96 4.64
N CYS A 701 -2.01 0.04 3.67
CA CYS A 701 -2.51 0.29 2.32
C CYS A 701 -3.54 -0.76 1.90
N TYR A 702 -4.77 -0.31 1.66
CA TYR A 702 -5.86 -1.17 1.22
C TYR A 702 -6.06 -1.14 -0.30
N HIS A 703 -6.32 -2.31 -0.90
CA HIS A 703 -6.65 -2.48 -2.31
C HIS A 703 -7.99 -3.22 -2.49
N ASP A 704 -8.93 -2.64 -3.25
CA ASP A 704 -10.13 -3.36 -3.71
C ASP A 704 -9.82 -4.09 -5.04
N THR A 705 -9.27 -5.31 -4.92
CA THR A 705 -8.83 -6.14 -6.05
C THR A 705 -9.97 -6.64 -6.94
N ALA A 706 -11.20 -6.70 -6.42
CA ALA A 706 -12.35 -7.24 -7.13
C ALA A 706 -12.97 -6.23 -8.11
N ALA A 707 -13.09 -4.97 -7.70
CA ALA A 707 -13.84 -3.96 -8.43
C ALA A 707 -12.97 -2.95 -9.20
N GLY A 708 -11.73 -3.34 -9.55
CA GLY A 708 -10.81 -2.54 -10.37
C GLY A 708 -10.43 -1.17 -9.79
N LYS A 709 -10.54 -1.01 -8.47
CA LYS A 709 -10.73 0.28 -7.81
C LYS A 709 -9.44 0.93 -7.30
N ARG A 710 -9.53 2.09 -6.63
CA ARG A 710 -8.36 2.84 -6.15
C ARG A 710 -7.72 2.15 -4.94
N SER A 711 -6.49 2.55 -4.62
CA SER A 711 -5.84 2.12 -3.38
C SER A 711 -6.05 3.19 -2.31
N ILE A 712 -6.08 2.79 -1.05
CA ILE A 712 -6.33 3.70 0.07
C ILE A 712 -5.21 3.51 1.07
N GLY A 713 -4.25 4.43 1.04
CA GLY A 713 -3.19 4.50 2.05
C GLY A 713 -3.72 5.25 3.26
N ALA A 714 -3.42 4.81 4.47
CA ALA A 714 -3.94 5.49 5.64
C ALA A 714 -3.02 5.37 6.85
N LEU A 715 -3.06 6.41 7.68
CA LEU A 715 -2.15 6.64 8.79
C LEU A 715 -2.95 6.89 10.08
N VAL A 716 -2.49 6.31 11.18
CA VAL A 716 -2.87 6.73 12.53
C VAL A 716 -1.66 7.16 13.34
N ALA A 717 -1.88 8.00 14.34
CA ALA A 717 -0.86 8.39 15.29
C ALA A 717 -1.44 8.46 16.71
N SER A 718 -0.72 7.94 17.71
CA SER A 718 -1.10 8.09 19.11
C SER A 718 -0.96 9.54 19.56
N LEU A 719 -1.79 9.96 20.51
CA LEU A 719 -1.88 11.35 20.98
C LEU A 719 -1.46 11.53 22.44
N ASN A 720 -1.37 10.47 23.23
CA ASN A 720 -1.11 10.53 24.68
C ASN A 720 -0.18 9.41 25.16
N GLN A 721 0.40 9.59 26.35
CA GLN A 721 1.39 8.68 26.94
C GLN A 721 0.90 7.23 27.08
N GLY A 722 -0.40 7.03 27.36
CA GLY A 722 -1.02 5.71 27.51
C GLY A 722 -1.31 4.98 26.19
N MET A 723 -1.01 5.58 25.03
CA MET A 723 -1.27 5.03 23.69
C MET A 723 -2.74 4.61 23.44
N SER A 724 -3.66 5.27 24.14
CA SER A 724 -5.10 4.98 24.17
C SER A 724 -5.91 5.88 23.23
N ARG A 725 -5.45 7.13 22.99
CA ARG A 725 -6.08 8.08 22.07
C ARG A 725 -5.31 8.17 20.76
N TRP A 726 -6.04 8.17 19.65
CA TRP A 726 -5.49 8.09 18.30
C TRP A 726 -6.07 9.17 17.37
N PHE A 727 -5.21 9.79 16.58
CA PHE A 727 -5.57 10.54 15.37
C PHE A 727 -5.56 9.58 14.17
N SER A 728 -6.41 9.81 13.17
CA SER A 728 -6.45 9.04 11.93
C SER A 728 -6.65 9.92 10.70
N LYS A 729 -6.05 9.52 9.56
CA LYS A 729 -6.25 10.17 8.26
C LYS A 729 -6.00 9.21 7.10
N CYS A 730 -6.90 9.21 6.12
CA CYS A 730 -6.80 8.42 4.89
C CYS A 730 -6.30 9.29 3.71
N VAL A 731 -5.76 8.62 2.69
CA VAL A 731 -5.22 9.16 1.44
C VAL A 731 -5.68 8.25 0.30
N LEU A 732 -6.28 8.82 -0.74
CA LEU A 732 -6.60 8.09 -1.98
C LEU A 732 -5.35 8.00 -2.87
N GLN A 733 -5.17 6.87 -3.54
CA GLN A 733 -3.98 6.55 -4.35
C GLN A 733 -4.36 5.87 -5.67
N GLY A 734 -3.38 5.71 -6.57
CA GLY A 734 -3.52 4.95 -7.81
C GLY A 734 -3.92 3.49 -7.59
N ARG A 735 -4.50 2.86 -8.62
CA ARG A 735 -4.94 1.46 -8.60
C ARG A 735 -3.74 0.50 -8.42
N GLY A 736 -3.70 -0.24 -7.32
CA GLY A 736 -2.63 -1.18 -7.00
C GLY A 736 -1.32 -0.55 -6.48
N GLN A 737 -1.36 0.71 -6.07
CA GLN A 737 -0.21 1.45 -5.54
C GLN A 737 -0.02 1.18 -4.02
N GLU A 738 1.02 0.41 -3.67
CA GLU A 738 1.38 0.07 -2.28
C GLU A 738 2.20 1.18 -1.58
N ILE A 739 2.87 2.06 -2.33
CA ILE A 739 3.79 3.08 -1.78
C ILE A 739 3.08 4.44 -1.72
N ILE A 740 2.99 5.02 -0.52
CA ILE A 740 2.02 6.08 -0.21
C ILE A 740 2.55 7.50 -0.48
N ASP A 741 1.98 8.20 -1.45
CA ASP A 741 2.36 9.58 -1.83
C ASP A 741 1.91 10.67 -0.83
N GLY A 742 0.85 10.41 -0.07
CA GLY A 742 0.21 11.42 0.77
C GLY A 742 0.69 11.46 2.22
N LEU A 743 1.75 10.71 2.59
CA LEU A 743 2.21 10.63 3.98
C LEU A 743 2.55 12.01 4.56
N LYS A 744 3.11 12.90 3.73
CA LYS A 744 3.40 14.29 4.10
C LYS A 744 2.18 15.07 4.61
N VAL A 745 1.01 14.84 4.00
CA VAL A 745 -0.25 15.51 4.33
C VAL A 745 -1.00 14.80 5.47
N ALA A 746 -0.70 13.53 5.72
CA ALA A 746 -1.21 12.76 6.85
C ALA A 746 -0.44 13.06 8.15
N LEU A 747 0.89 12.88 8.14
CA LEU A 747 1.74 13.02 9.32
C LEU A 747 1.83 14.47 9.83
N LYS A 748 1.82 15.48 8.95
CA LYS A 748 1.70 16.89 9.39
C LYS A 748 0.40 17.16 10.16
N GLY A 749 -0.70 16.46 9.80
CA GLY A 749 -1.96 16.51 10.55
C GLY A 749 -1.84 15.88 11.94
N ALA A 750 -1.20 14.72 12.04
CA ALA A 750 -0.92 14.04 13.30
C ALA A 750 -0.05 14.90 14.24
N LEU A 751 1.05 15.46 13.74
CA LEU A 751 1.96 16.32 14.52
C LEU A 751 1.25 17.58 15.04
N LYS A 752 0.43 18.26 14.20
CA LYS A 752 -0.41 19.38 14.65
C LYS A 752 -1.43 18.95 15.72
N LYS A 753 -2.04 17.76 15.60
CA LYS A 753 -3.01 17.26 16.58
C LYS A 753 -2.35 16.88 17.92
N TYR A 754 -1.15 16.29 17.88
CA TYR A 754 -0.34 15.98 19.07
C TYR A 754 0.10 17.25 19.80
N LEU A 755 0.57 18.26 19.07
CA LEU A 755 0.93 19.57 19.63
C LEU A 755 -0.26 20.22 20.33
N LYS A 756 -1.45 20.24 19.70
CA LYS A 756 -2.68 20.74 20.34
C LYS A 756 -3.16 19.92 21.54
N TYR A 757 -2.71 18.67 21.70
CA TYR A 757 -3.12 17.80 22.81
C TYR A 757 -2.15 17.86 24.00
N ASN A 758 -0.84 17.94 23.74
CA ASN A 758 0.22 17.86 24.76
C ASN A 758 0.89 19.20 25.05
N ASN A 759 0.58 20.26 24.29
CA ASN A 759 1.29 21.55 24.27
C ASN A 759 2.79 21.46 23.93
N CYS A 760 3.26 20.31 23.46
CA CYS A 760 4.59 20.08 22.91
C CYS A 760 4.55 19.13 21.71
N LEU A 761 5.61 19.14 20.89
CA LEU A 761 5.83 18.14 19.85
C LEU A 761 6.43 16.86 20.46
N PRO A 762 6.22 15.66 19.86
CA PRO A 762 6.82 14.43 20.37
C PRO A 762 8.34 14.47 20.18
N SER A 763 9.11 14.04 21.18
CA SER A 763 10.57 13.92 21.09
C SER A 763 11.02 12.63 20.39
N ARG A 764 10.11 11.64 20.29
CA ARG A 764 10.33 10.37 19.58
C ARG A 764 9.09 9.98 18.78
N ILE A 765 9.30 9.53 17.55
CA ILE A 765 8.27 9.02 16.63
C ILE A 765 8.71 7.62 16.20
N ILE A 766 7.84 6.61 16.37
CA ILE A 766 8.09 5.24 15.90
C ILE A 766 6.96 4.84 14.97
N VAL A 767 7.32 4.51 13.73
CA VAL A 767 6.39 4.20 12.64
C VAL A 767 6.39 2.70 12.37
N TYR A 768 5.21 2.09 12.34
CA TYR A 768 4.99 0.73 11.87
C TYR A 768 4.26 0.78 10.51
N ARG A 769 4.75 0.00 9.52
CA ARG A 769 4.22 -0.05 8.13
C ARG A 769 3.93 -1.49 7.73
N ASP A 770 2.67 -1.87 7.54
CA ASP A 770 2.29 -3.23 7.04
C ASP A 770 2.39 -3.33 5.51
N GLY A 771 2.01 -4.47 4.94
CA GLY A 771 1.72 -4.64 3.50
C GLY A 771 2.95 -4.83 2.61
N VAL A 772 4.02 -4.08 2.87
CA VAL A 772 5.23 -4.00 2.04
C VAL A 772 5.94 -5.35 1.92
N ALA A 773 6.03 -5.85 0.69
CA ALA A 773 6.83 -7.01 0.33
C ALA A 773 8.31 -6.66 0.14
N ASP A 774 9.20 -7.65 0.31
CA ASP A 774 10.66 -7.51 0.31
C ASP A 774 11.23 -6.72 -0.88
N GLY A 775 10.74 -7.00 -2.10
CA GLY A 775 11.16 -6.28 -3.32
C GLY A 775 10.68 -4.83 -3.44
N MET A 776 9.92 -4.32 -2.47
CA MET A 776 9.48 -2.92 -2.36
C MET A 776 10.16 -2.18 -1.19
N LEU A 777 11.04 -2.86 -0.44
CA LEU A 777 11.67 -2.33 0.77
C LEU A 777 12.55 -1.10 0.47
N GLN A 778 13.27 -1.10 -0.66
CA GLN A 778 14.07 0.04 -1.11
C GLN A 778 13.19 1.26 -1.42
N SER A 779 11.96 1.05 -1.90
CA SER A 779 11.01 2.14 -2.16
C SER A 779 10.52 2.79 -0.86
N VAL A 780 10.30 2.02 0.21
CA VAL A 780 10.00 2.59 1.53
C VAL A 780 11.15 3.48 2.01
N VAL A 781 12.38 2.97 1.96
CA VAL A 781 13.58 3.71 2.40
C VAL A 781 13.87 4.95 1.55
N ASN A 782 13.66 4.88 0.23
CA ASN A 782 13.97 5.98 -0.69
C ASN A 782 12.83 6.98 -0.89
N TYR A 783 11.60 6.69 -0.43
CA TYR A 783 10.43 7.52 -0.71
C TYR A 783 9.53 7.78 0.50
N GLU A 784 9.09 6.75 1.22
CA GLU A 784 8.24 6.94 2.42
C GLU A 784 9.02 7.57 3.58
N VAL A 785 10.27 7.13 3.84
CA VAL A 785 11.11 7.70 4.91
C VAL A 785 11.46 9.18 4.65
N PRO A 786 11.90 9.61 3.44
CA PRO A 786 12.07 11.03 3.13
C PRO A 786 10.80 11.87 3.25
N GLN A 787 9.63 11.34 2.87
CA GLN A 787 8.35 12.02 3.13
C GLN A 787 8.08 12.23 4.62
N ILE A 788 8.32 11.21 5.45
CA ILE A 788 8.17 11.27 6.91
C ILE A 788 9.12 12.34 7.48
N MET A 789 10.41 12.33 7.10
CA MET A 789 11.39 13.33 7.52
C MET A 789 11.03 14.75 7.04
N GLN A 790 10.52 14.91 5.82
CA GLN A 790 10.08 16.21 5.32
C GLN A 790 8.80 16.69 6.00
N SER A 791 7.93 15.80 6.48
CA SER A 791 6.75 16.15 7.31
C SER A 791 7.19 16.83 8.59
N ILE A 792 8.13 16.19 9.29
CA ILE A 792 8.75 16.63 10.55
C ILE A 792 9.35 18.03 10.38
N LYS A 793 10.19 18.23 9.35
CA LYS A 793 10.79 19.54 9.02
C LYS A 793 9.76 20.67 8.77
N THR A 794 8.51 20.35 8.40
CA THR A 794 7.47 21.38 8.22
C THR A 794 6.74 21.79 9.51
N MET A 795 7.20 21.33 10.68
CA MET A 795 6.75 21.79 12.00
C MET A 795 7.72 22.80 12.64
N GLY A 796 8.95 22.92 12.14
CA GLY A 796 10.00 23.84 12.61
C GLY A 796 11.36 23.43 12.04
N GLN A 797 12.27 24.37 11.81
CA GLN A 797 13.58 24.05 11.22
C GLN A 797 14.46 23.25 12.19
N ASP A 798 14.43 23.61 13.48
CA ASP A 798 15.21 22.97 14.55
C ASP A 798 14.54 21.71 15.14
N TYR A 799 13.34 21.35 14.66
CA TYR A 799 12.60 20.21 15.20
C TYR A 799 13.12 18.88 14.63
N ALA A 800 14.09 18.29 15.34
CA ALA A 800 14.71 17.01 15.04
C ALA A 800 14.35 15.91 16.07
N PRO A 801 13.12 15.36 16.04
CA PRO A 801 12.74 14.23 16.87
C PRO A 801 13.50 12.95 16.46
N LYS A 802 13.64 12.04 17.43
CA LYS A 802 14.15 10.68 17.17
C LYS A 802 13.11 9.87 16.40
N LEU A 803 13.51 9.30 15.26
CA LEU A 803 12.64 8.56 14.33
C LEU A 803 13.11 7.11 14.18
N SER A 804 12.15 6.19 14.26
CA SER A 804 12.30 4.78 13.85
C SER A 804 11.22 4.41 12.85
N VAL A 805 11.53 3.60 11.85
CA VAL A 805 10.56 3.06 10.88
C VAL A 805 10.73 1.55 10.78
N VAL A 806 9.65 0.82 11.04
CA VAL A 806 9.59 -0.64 11.20
C VAL A 806 8.59 -1.20 10.20
N VAL A 807 9.07 -1.94 9.21
CA VAL A 807 8.20 -2.68 8.28
C VAL A 807 7.73 -3.96 8.95
N VAL A 808 6.41 -4.17 8.97
CA VAL A 808 5.74 -5.29 9.62
C VAL A 808 5.30 -6.28 8.55
N LYS A 809 5.75 -7.54 8.64
CA LYS A 809 5.40 -8.59 7.69
C LYS A 809 4.69 -9.75 8.39
N LYS A 810 3.43 -9.97 7.98
CA LYS A 810 2.52 -10.95 8.61
C LYS A 810 2.10 -12.09 7.67
N ARG A 811 2.42 -12.02 6.36
CA ARG A 811 2.20 -13.10 5.36
C ARG A 811 3.56 -13.73 5.04
N ILE A 812 4.07 -14.51 5.98
CA ILE A 812 5.42 -15.11 5.92
C ILE A 812 5.34 -16.64 5.99
N ALA A 813 6.33 -17.33 5.42
CA ALA A 813 6.45 -18.79 5.49
C ALA A 813 7.03 -19.28 6.83
N THR A 814 7.85 -18.47 7.50
CA THR A 814 8.48 -18.77 8.80
C THR A 814 7.48 -19.25 9.86
N ARG A 815 7.75 -20.40 10.46
CA ARG A 815 7.04 -21.00 11.60
C ARG A 815 8.04 -21.35 12.69
N PHE A 816 7.60 -21.23 13.93
CA PHE A 816 8.30 -21.71 15.10
C PHE A 816 7.38 -22.62 15.90
N PHE A 817 7.95 -23.66 16.48
CA PHE A 817 7.26 -24.62 17.33
C PHE A 817 8.08 -24.77 18.61
N ALA A 818 7.45 -24.64 19.77
CA ALA A 818 8.14 -24.77 21.05
C ALA A 818 8.15 -26.22 21.52
N ARG A 819 9.21 -26.63 22.21
CA ARG A 819 9.27 -27.95 22.84
C ARG A 819 8.85 -27.83 24.30
N LEU A 820 7.62 -28.27 24.60
CA LEU A 820 7.00 -28.20 25.93
C LEU A 820 6.63 -29.61 26.37
N ASP A 821 7.04 -30.01 27.57
CA ASP A 821 6.79 -31.35 28.15
C ASP A 821 7.14 -32.51 27.19
N GLY A 822 8.26 -32.35 26.47
CA GLY A 822 8.74 -33.28 25.44
C GLY A 822 7.96 -33.26 24.11
N LYS A 823 6.79 -32.62 24.06
CA LYS A 823 5.91 -32.50 22.89
C LYS A 823 6.17 -31.21 22.12
N LEU A 824 5.69 -31.15 20.88
CA LEU A 824 5.89 -30.00 20.00
C LEU A 824 4.63 -29.13 19.97
N ALA A 825 4.67 -27.97 20.62
CA ALA A 825 3.55 -27.07 20.84
C ALA A 825 3.69 -25.76 20.07
N ASN A 826 2.65 -24.91 20.13
CA ASN A 826 2.77 -23.51 19.72
C ASN A 826 3.65 -22.75 20.74
N PRO A 827 4.60 -21.90 20.32
CA PRO A 827 5.32 -21.03 21.23
C PRO A 827 4.37 -20.08 21.97
N PRO A 828 4.61 -19.79 23.26
CA PRO A 828 3.76 -18.90 24.03
C PRO A 828 3.80 -17.45 23.49
N PRO A 829 2.73 -16.66 23.69
CA PRO A 829 2.76 -15.22 23.51
C PRO A 829 3.95 -14.58 24.24
N GLY A 830 4.63 -13.65 23.57
CA GLY A 830 5.88 -13.05 24.04
C GLY A 830 7.15 -13.73 23.51
N THR A 831 7.05 -14.85 22.78
CA THR A 831 8.24 -15.49 22.17
C THR A 831 8.84 -14.62 21.06
N VAL A 832 10.09 -14.24 21.23
CA VAL A 832 10.92 -13.47 20.31
C VAL A 832 12.01 -14.35 19.71
N ILE A 833 12.29 -14.16 18.41
CA ILE A 833 13.41 -14.76 17.69
C ILE A 833 14.12 -13.66 16.90
N ASP A 834 15.38 -13.40 17.21
CA ASP A 834 16.22 -12.36 16.59
C ASP A 834 17.56 -12.91 16.02
N THR A 835 17.83 -14.20 16.23
CA THR A 835 19.04 -14.92 15.83
C THR A 835 18.75 -15.99 14.76
N GLU A 836 19.83 -16.50 14.13
CA GLU A 836 19.89 -17.61 13.14
C GLU A 836 19.06 -17.47 11.85
N VAL A 837 17.74 -17.32 11.97
CA VAL A 837 16.74 -17.27 10.89
C VAL A 837 16.37 -15.84 10.46
N THR A 838 16.99 -14.85 11.08
CA THR A 838 16.96 -13.44 10.71
C THR A 838 17.97 -13.15 9.57
N ARG A 839 17.91 -11.97 8.98
CA ARG A 839 18.71 -11.63 7.78
C ARG A 839 19.94 -10.78 8.14
N PRO A 840 21.18 -11.18 7.79
CA PRO A 840 22.40 -10.48 8.21
C PRO A 840 22.40 -8.99 7.85
N GLU A 841 21.86 -8.64 6.69
CA GLU A 841 21.79 -7.27 6.18
C GLU A 841 20.72 -6.38 6.86
N TRP A 842 19.80 -6.97 7.64
CA TRP A 842 18.65 -6.29 8.26
C TRP A 842 18.76 -6.24 9.79
N TYR A 843 18.21 -5.17 10.37
CA TYR A 843 17.85 -5.14 11.78
C TYR A 843 16.42 -5.70 11.91
N ASP A 844 16.30 -7.02 11.88
CA ASP A 844 15.02 -7.72 11.90
C ASP A 844 14.87 -8.72 13.06
N PHE A 845 13.62 -8.96 13.47
CA PHE A 845 13.23 -9.92 14.51
C PHE A 845 11.80 -10.43 14.29
N PHE A 846 11.46 -11.55 14.91
CA PHE A 846 10.12 -12.14 14.93
C PHE A 846 9.52 -12.06 16.33
N ILE A 847 8.21 -11.82 16.46
CA ILE A 847 7.46 -11.96 17.71
C ILE A 847 6.20 -12.82 17.48
N VAL A 848 5.99 -13.81 18.35
CA VAL A 848 4.71 -14.49 18.55
C VAL A 848 3.93 -13.70 19.61
N SER A 849 2.95 -12.90 19.19
CA SER A 849 2.16 -12.02 20.07
C SER A 849 0.71 -12.45 20.27
N GLN A 850 0.34 -13.63 19.76
CA GLN A 850 -1.03 -14.17 19.79
C GLN A 850 -1.03 -15.64 20.24
N ALA A 851 -2.00 -16.02 21.06
CA ALA A 851 -2.32 -17.42 21.31
C ALA A 851 -3.30 -17.95 20.23
N VAL A 852 -3.18 -19.21 19.83
CA VAL A 852 -4.11 -19.86 18.88
C VAL A 852 -4.68 -21.15 19.47
N ARG A 853 -6.02 -21.27 19.45
CA ARG A 853 -6.72 -22.47 19.98
C ARG A 853 -6.60 -23.70 19.08
N MET A 854 -6.39 -23.50 17.77
CA MET A 854 -6.31 -24.56 16.77
C MET A 854 -5.29 -24.22 15.69
N GLY A 855 -4.65 -25.24 15.14
CA GLY A 855 -3.59 -25.10 14.16
C GLY A 855 -2.26 -24.65 14.77
N SER A 856 -1.36 -24.15 13.92
CA SER A 856 -0.05 -23.64 14.32
C SER A 856 0.08 -22.14 14.10
N VAL A 857 0.67 -21.45 15.07
CA VAL A 857 0.77 -19.99 15.10
C VAL A 857 1.66 -19.44 13.99
N THR A 858 1.29 -18.28 13.46
CA THR A 858 2.14 -17.50 12.56
C THR A 858 2.79 -16.37 13.36
N PRO A 859 4.13 -16.31 13.46
CA PRO A 859 4.84 -15.17 14.05
C PRO A 859 4.66 -13.92 13.18
N THR A 860 4.86 -12.74 13.75
CA THR A 860 5.02 -11.49 13.00
C THR A 860 6.49 -11.18 12.84
N HIS A 861 6.94 -10.90 11.63
CA HIS A 861 8.29 -10.41 11.33
C HIS A 861 8.28 -8.88 11.34
N TYR A 862 9.30 -8.28 11.94
CA TYR A 862 9.51 -6.84 12.04
C TYR A 862 10.93 -6.56 11.51
N ASN A 863 11.06 -5.65 10.54
CA ASN A 863 12.35 -5.18 10.04
C ASN A 863 12.44 -3.67 10.23
N VAL A 864 13.41 -3.21 11.03
CA VAL A 864 13.72 -1.79 11.21
C VAL A 864 14.50 -1.32 9.98
N VAL A 865 13.84 -0.51 9.15
CA VAL A 865 14.41 -0.01 7.89
C VAL A 865 15.12 1.32 8.04
N PHE A 866 14.79 2.07 9.10
CA PHE A 866 15.44 3.31 9.49
C PHE A 866 15.39 3.45 11.01
N ASP A 867 16.49 3.80 11.67
CA ASP A 867 16.50 4.28 13.04
C ASP A 867 17.62 5.30 13.26
N ASN A 868 17.28 6.45 13.86
CA ASN A 868 18.24 7.37 14.49
C ASN A 868 17.96 7.55 16.00
N SER A 869 17.10 6.71 16.56
CA SER A 869 16.58 6.83 17.91
C SER A 869 17.50 6.21 18.96
N GLY A 870 18.33 5.24 18.57
CA GLY A 870 19.32 4.56 19.41
C GLY A 870 18.68 3.70 20.50
N LEU A 871 17.59 3.00 20.18
CA LEU A 871 16.98 2.03 21.09
C LEU A 871 17.74 0.71 21.00
N LYS A 872 18.21 0.19 22.15
CA LYS A 872 18.70 -1.19 22.23
C LYS A 872 17.64 -2.16 21.65
N PRO A 873 18.02 -3.24 20.95
CA PRO A 873 17.07 -4.16 20.36
C PRO A 873 15.99 -4.66 21.31
N ASP A 874 16.38 -4.96 22.55
CA ASP A 874 15.49 -5.35 23.63
C ASP A 874 14.34 -4.34 23.87
N HIS A 875 14.64 -3.04 23.84
CA HIS A 875 13.65 -1.99 24.06
C HIS A 875 12.66 -1.89 22.89
N MET A 876 13.13 -2.07 21.65
CA MET A 876 12.28 -2.09 20.45
C MET A 876 11.36 -3.32 20.43
N GLN A 877 11.90 -4.50 20.77
CA GLN A 877 11.15 -5.75 20.87
C GLN A 877 10.06 -5.65 21.96
N ARG A 878 10.43 -5.20 23.17
CA ARG A 878 9.50 -5.02 24.29
C ARG A 878 8.45 -3.94 24.02
N LEU A 879 8.81 -2.82 23.41
CA LEU A 879 7.84 -1.81 23.00
C LEU A 879 6.84 -2.38 21.98
N THR A 880 7.34 -3.11 20.98
CA THR A 880 6.50 -3.76 19.97
C THR A 880 5.52 -4.76 20.62
N TYR A 881 5.99 -5.55 21.59
CA TYR A 881 5.13 -6.46 22.35
C TYR A 881 4.12 -5.73 23.24
N LYS A 882 4.51 -4.65 23.94
CA LYS A 882 3.57 -3.79 24.70
C LYS A 882 2.45 -3.25 23.81
N LEU A 883 2.78 -2.76 22.61
CA LEU A 883 1.80 -2.19 21.68
C LEU A 883 0.77 -3.19 21.15
N CYS A 884 1.10 -4.49 21.07
CA CYS A 884 0.12 -5.53 20.78
C CYS A 884 -1.07 -5.52 21.76
N HIS A 885 -0.83 -5.24 23.05
CA HIS A 885 -1.87 -5.25 24.09
C HIS A 885 -2.86 -4.06 24.01
N MET A 886 -2.61 -3.07 23.15
CA MET A 886 -3.38 -1.82 23.09
C MET A 886 -4.62 -1.87 22.19
N TYR A 887 -5.04 -3.04 21.68
CA TYR A 887 -6.19 -3.13 20.78
C TYR A 887 -7.56 -3.24 21.48
N TYR A 888 -8.27 -2.12 21.58
CA TYR A 888 -9.53 -2.02 22.33
C TYR A 888 -10.73 -2.89 21.89
N ASN A 889 -10.77 -3.43 20.67
CA ASN A 889 -11.82 -4.41 20.33
C ASN A 889 -11.51 -5.83 20.83
N TRP A 890 -10.34 -6.07 21.46
CA TRP A 890 -9.86 -7.41 21.80
C TRP A 890 -9.24 -7.51 23.19
N GLN A 891 -9.97 -8.13 24.12
CA GLN A 891 -9.52 -8.45 25.49
C GLN A 891 -8.85 -9.83 25.58
N GLY A 892 -8.48 -10.42 24.43
CA GLY A 892 -7.88 -11.76 24.32
C GLY A 892 -8.81 -12.90 23.89
N ARG A 893 -10.14 -12.77 24.08
CA ARG A 893 -11.10 -13.86 23.83
C ARG A 893 -12.04 -13.66 22.64
N LYS A 894 -11.96 -14.55 21.65
CA LYS A 894 -13.16 -15.13 21.03
C LYS A 894 -13.39 -16.52 21.56
N ASP A 895 -14.65 -16.83 21.78
CA ASP A 895 -15.14 -18.18 21.73
C ASP A 895 -15.61 -18.45 20.30
N GLU A 896 -15.07 -19.52 19.75
CA GLU A 896 -15.45 -20.22 18.52
C GLU A 896 -15.42 -19.53 17.13
N GLU A 897 -15.04 -20.37 16.16
CA GLU A 897 -15.27 -20.30 14.70
C GLU A 897 -14.49 -19.26 13.87
N ASP A 898 -14.52 -17.96 14.19
CA ASP A 898 -13.87 -16.93 13.37
C ASP A 898 -12.34 -17.04 13.39
N GLY A 899 -11.72 -17.19 12.21
CA GLY A 899 -10.30 -17.51 12.06
C GLY A 899 -9.33 -16.34 12.31
N ILE A 900 -8.22 -16.66 13.00
CA ILE A 900 -6.93 -15.92 13.09
C ILE A 900 -7.05 -14.39 12.97
N VAL A 901 -7.46 -13.73 14.06
CA VAL A 901 -7.19 -12.31 14.27
C VAL A 901 -5.86 -12.21 15.01
N ALA A 902 -4.83 -11.70 14.33
CA ALA A 902 -3.51 -11.59 14.92
C ALA A 902 -3.41 -10.30 15.73
N VAL A 903 -3.07 -10.43 17.02
CA VAL A 903 -2.72 -9.31 17.90
C VAL A 903 -1.29 -8.84 17.56
N SER A 904 -1.13 -8.39 16.32
CA SER A 904 0.00 -7.64 15.76
C SER A 904 -0.49 -6.22 15.50
N VAL A 905 0.41 -5.26 15.28
CA VAL A 905 0.06 -3.84 15.05
C VAL A 905 -0.99 -3.62 13.94
N GLU A 906 -1.04 -4.47 12.89
CA GLU A 906 -2.14 -4.52 11.91
C GLU A 906 -2.51 -5.95 11.43
N ARG A 907 -3.43 -6.69 12.07
CA ARG A 907 -4.24 -7.70 11.33
C ARG A 907 -5.56 -8.08 12.00
N GLY A 908 -6.67 -7.57 11.47
CA GLY A 908 -7.93 -7.44 12.19
C GLY A 908 -7.83 -6.55 13.45
N GLY A 909 -6.70 -5.85 13.62
CA GLY A 909 -6.17 -5.36 14.90
C GLY A 909 -6.42 -3.88 15.23
N PHE A 910 -7.17 -3.17 14.39
CA PHE A 910 -7.73 -1.79 14.53
C PHE A 910 -7.85 -1.20 13.12
N LEU A 911 -6.73 -1.20 12.40
CA LEU A 911 -6.51 -0.41 11.20
C LEU A 911 -7.19 -1.01 9.97
N GLU A 912 -6.87 -2.26 9.59
CA GLU A 912 -7.53 -2.99 8.50
C GLU A 912 -9.08 -2.96 8.59
N ASP A 913 -9.63 -3.02 9.81
CA ASP A 913 -11.08 -3.02 10.03
C ASP A 913 -11.69 -1.61 10.00
N PHE A 914 -10.98 -0.59 10.50
CA PHE A 914 -11.35 0.82 10.35
C PHE A 914 -11.25 1.27 8.88
N PHE A 915 -10.16 0.95 8.17
CA PHE A 915 -9.93 1.32 6.77
C PHE A 915 -10.86 0.59 5.79
N ARG A 916 -11.20 -0.70 6.02
CA ARG A 916 -12.22 -1.40 5.21
C ARG A 916 -13.62 -0.76 5.34
N LYS A 917 -13.89 -0.03 6.43
CA LYS A 917 -15.16 0.66 6.72
C LYS A 917 -15.16 2.11 6.24
N VAL A 918 -14.11 2.89 6.54
CA VAL A 918 -13.99 4.30 6.15
C VAL A 918 -13.61 4.45 4.68
N GLY A 919 -12.65 3.67 4.19
CA GLY A 919 -12.18 3.76 2.80
C GLY A 919 -13.28 3.49 1.78
N LYS A 920 -14.11 2.46 2.00
CA LYS A 920 -15.22 2.10 1.11
C LYS A 920 -16.42 3.07 1.19
N VAL A 921 -16.45 3.96 2.17
CA VAL A 921 -17.36 5.11 2.23
C VAL A 921 -16.78 6.27 1.44
N TYR A 922 -15.51 6.64 1.69
CA TYR A 922 -14.83 7.71 0.96
C TYR A 922 -14.86 7.48 -0.57
N GLU A 923 -14.51 6.27 -1.00
CA GLU A 923 -14.38 5.88 -2.42
C GLU A 923 -15.71 5.86 -3.21
N ARG A 924 -16.86 5.95 -2.54
CA ARG A 924 -18.20 5.96 -3.16
C ARG A 924 -18.91 7.32 -3.13
N VAL A 925 -18.28 8.35 -2.58
CA VAL A 925 -18.93 9.64 -2.29
C VAL A 925 -18.03 10.82 -2.60
N PHE A 926 -16.78 10.81 -2.11
CA PHE A 926 -15.81 11.86 -2.40
C PHE A 926 -15.27 11.81 -3.83
N THR A 927 -15.40 10.66 -4.50
CA THR A 927 -14.83 10.34 -5.81
C THR A 927 -15.11 11.42 -6.85
N PRO A 928 -16.35 11.64 -7.35
CA PRO A 928 -16.54 12.50 -8.53
C PRO A 928 -16.22 13.98 -8.23
N VAL A 929 -16.73 14.49 -7.10
CA VAL A 929 -16.68 15.92 -6.78
C VAL A 929 -15.28 16.37 -6.37
N CYS A 930 -14.57 15.59 -5.56
CA CYS A 930 -13.21 15.99 -5.14
C CYS A 930 -12.14 15.59 -6.17
N ASP A 931 -12.34 14.56 -7.00
CA ASP A 931 -11.46 14.35 -8.17
C ASP A 931 -11.60 15.53 -9.14
N ALA A 932 -12.83 16.01 -9.42
CA ALA A 932 -13.05 17.20 -10.24
C ALA A 932 -12.36 18.45 -9.65
N MET A 933 -12.59 18.79 -8.37
CA MET A 933 -11.97 19.97 -7.74
C MET A 933 -10.43 19.90 -7.67
N PHE A 934 -9.84 18.70 -7.51
CA PHE A 934 -8.39 18.54 -7.50
C PHE A 934 -7.79 18.62 -8.92
N GLN A 935 -8.49 18.07 -9.92
CA GLN A 935 -8.11 18.24 -11.32
C GLN A 935 -8.27 19.69 -11.81
N VAL A 936 -9.27 20.44 -11.33
CA VAL A 936 -9.46 21.87 -11.60
C VAL A 936 -8.24 22.70 -11.17
N GLU A 937 -7.75 22.52 -9.94
CA GLU A 937 -6.53 23.20 -9.46
C GLU A 937 -5.28 22.79 -10.26
N GLU A 938 -5.15 21.50 -10.60
CA GLU A 938 -4.01 21.00 -11.38
C GLU A 938 -4.04 21.53 -12.84
N VAL A 939 -5.21 21.54 -13.48
CA VAL A 939 -5.42 22.11 -14.82
C VAL A 939 -5.13 23.61 -14.82
N ARG A 940 -5.58 24.36 -13.80
CA ARG A 940 -5.24 25.79 -13.67
C ARG A 940 -3.74 26.01 -13.61
N GLY A 941 -3.03 25.22 -12.82
CA GLY A 941 -1.56 25.28 -12.72
C GLY A 941 -0.84 24.99 -14.04
N VAL A 942 -1.37 24.09 -14.88
CA VAL A 942 -0.81 23.82 -16.22
C VAL A 942 -1.14 24.95 -17.20
N ILE A 943 -2.36 25.50 -17.19
CA ILE A 943 -2.74 26.67 -18.01
C ILE A 943 -1.85 27.88 -17.68
N ASP A 944 -1.61 28.14 -16.39
CA ASP A 944 -0.74 29.23 -15.94
C ASP A 944 0.73 29.02 -16.35
N LYS A 945 1.19 27.76 -16.36
CA LYS A 945 2.50 27.42 -16.92
C LYS A 945 2.57 27.70 -18.42
N ILE A 946 1.55 27.30 -19.20
CA ILE A 946 1.47 27.58 -20.64
C ILE A 946 1.51 29.09 -20.89
N ALA A 947 0.69 29.88 -20.17
CA ALA A 947 0.68 31.34 -20.29
C ALA A 947 2.06 31.97 -20.03
N SER A 948 2.83 31.44 -19.08
CA SER A 948 4.21 31.87 -18.84
C SER A 948 5.14 31.48 -20.01
N GLN A 949 5.04 30.26 -20.52
CA GLN A 949 5.84 29.78 -21.66
C GLN A 949 5.54 30.57 -22.95
N VAL A 950 4.28 30.90 -23.23
CA VAL A 950 3.86 31.74 -24.36
C VAL A 950 4.50 33.14 -24.30
N ASN A 951 4.65 33.71 -23.10
CA ASN A 951 5.32 34.99 -22.91
C ASN A 951 6.85 34.91 -23.09
N GLU A 952 7.48 33.76 -22.82
CA GLU A 952 8.89 33.53 -23.20
C GLU A 952 9.05 33.31 -24.71
N VAL A 953 8.11 32.63 -25.37
CA VAL A 953 8.07 32.52 -26.84
C VAL A 953 7.99 33.91 -27.49
N LYS A 954 7.10 34.79 -27.03
CA LYS A 954 7.02 36.20 -27.48
C LYS A 954 8.38 36.92 -27.41
N LYS A 955 9.16 36.72 -26.34
CA LYS A 955 10.50 37.30 -26.19
C LYS A 955 11.51 36.67 -27.15
N LYS A 956 11.55 35.34 -27.24
CA LYS A 956 12.45 34.59 -28.14
C LYS A 956 12.21 34.94 -29.61
N HIS A 957 10.95 35.04 -30.03
CA HIS A 957 10.51 35.54 -31.34
C HIS A 957 11.05 36.95 -31.61
N SER A 958 10.96 37.87 -30.65
CA SER A 958 11.50 39.22 -30.78
C SER A 958 13.04 39.24 -30.92
N VAL A 959 13.77 38.41 -30.15
CA VAL A 959 15.23 38.29 -30.28
C VAL A 959 15.62 37.73 -31.65
N ILE A 960 14.96 36.65 -32.10
CA ILE A 960 15.21 36.02 -33.40
C ILE A 960 14.91 36.98 -34.56
N LEU A 961 13.89 37.83 -34.46
CA LEU A 961 13.59 38.90 -35.43
C LEU A 961 14.55 40.10 -35.33
N SER A 962 15.30 40.28 -34.24
CA SER A 962 16.21 41.41 -34.08
C SER A 962 17.59 41.19 -34.71
N ALA A 963 18.08 39.94 -34.74
CA ALA A 963 19.37 39.57 -35.31
C ALA A 963 19.24 39.08 -36.77
N PRO A 964 20.14 39.45 -37.71
CA PRO A 964 20.15 38.90 -39.07
C PRO A 964 20.43 37.38 -39.05
N ASN A 965 21.53 36.99 -38.38
CA ASN A 965 21.88 35.60 -38.07
C ASN A 965 21.66 35.37 -36.56
N PRO A 966 20.49 34.88 -36.13
CA PRO A 966 20.22 34.56 -34.73
C PRO A 966 20.98 33.31 -34.27
N ASP A 967 21.46 33.33 -33.02
CA ASP A 967 22.15 32.22 -32.35
C ASP A 967 21.32 30.92 -32.38
N GLU A 968 21.91 29.83 -32.86
CA GLU A 968 21.27 28.53 -33.06
C GLU A 968 20.70 27.97 -31.75
N ARG A 969 21.42 28.15 -30.64
CA ARG A 969 20.95 27.82 -29.29
C ARG A 969 19.64 28.54 -28.94
N THR A 970 19.43 29.75 -29.44
CA THR A 970 18.19 30.50 -29.21
C THR A 970 17.02 29.93 -30.00
N LYS A 971 17.27 29.26 -31.14
CA LYS A 971 16.28 28.46 -31.87
C LYS A 971 15.98 27.14 -31.14
N ASP A 972 16.99 26.43 -30.64
CA ASP A 972 16.80 25.19 -29.86
C ASP A 972 15.96 25.43 -28.59
N GLU A 973 16.24 26.52 -27.86
CA GLU A 973 15.49 26.91 -26.67
C GLU A 973 14.02 27.29 -27.02
N LEU A 974 13.75 27.80 -28.22
CA LEU A 974 12.40 28.06 -28.74
C LEU A 974 11.66 26.77 -29.16
N GLU A 975 12.36 25.84 -29.80
CA GLU A 975 11.79 24.56 -30.23
C GLU A 975 11.42 23.69 -29.02
N HIS A 976 12.28 23.65 -27.99
CA HIS A 976 11.95 23.02 -26.71
C HIS A 976 10.72 23.65 -26.04
N LEU A 977 10.61 24.99 -26.01
CA LEU A 977 9.42 25.68 -25.49
C LEU A 977 8.16 25.31 -26.28
N THR A 978 8.25 25.24 -27.61
CA THR A 978 7.15 24.84 -28.51
C THR A 978 6.67 23.42 -28.21
N VAL A 979 7.59 22.45 -28.08
CA VAL A 979 7.27 21.05 -27.72
C VAL A 979 6.67 20.96 -26.32
N GLU A 980 7.19 21.72 -25.34
CA GLU A 980 6.68 21.69 -23.98
C GLU A 980 5.28 22.34 -23.87
N ILE A 981 5.00 23.41 -24.63
CA ILE A 981 3.65 23.99 -24.77
C ILE A 981 2.69 22.97 -25.38
N LYS A 982 3.02 22.34 -26.51
CA LYS A 982 2.19 21.30 -27.15
C LYS A 982 1.87 20.14 -26.20
N LYS A 983 2.85 19.72 -25.40
CA LYS A 983 2.70 18.66 -24.37
C LYS A 983 1.78 19.10 -23.23
N ASN A 984 1.98 20.29 -22.68
CA ASN A 984 1.16 20.84 -21.59
C ASN A 984 -0.29 21.07 -22.06
N ALA A 985 -0.50 21.58 -23.28
CA ALA A 985 -1.81 21.78 -23.88
C ALA A 985 -2.58 20.47 -24.05
N ASN A 986 -1.94 19.38 -24.49
CA ASN A 986 -2.59 18.07 -24.56
C ASN A 986 -2.95 17.51 -23.17
N ILE A 987 -2.12 17.73 -22.14
CA ILE A 987 -2.45 17.36 -20.76
C ILE A 987 -3.71 18.11 -20.28
N VAL A 988 -3.85 19.40 -20.61
CA VAL A 988 -5.07 20.18 -20.31
C VAL A 988 -6.27 19.64 -21.09
N ARG A 989 -6.16 19.42 -22.41
CA ARG A 989 -7.25 18.88 -23.25
C ARG A 989 -7.78 17.55 -22.71
N THR A 990 -6.90 16.58 -22.41
CA THR A 990 -7.31 15.28 -21.87
C THR A 990 -7.97 15.40 -20.49
N LYS A 991 -7.50 16.30 -19.61
CA LYS A 991 -8.08 16.48 -18.27
C LYS A 991 -9.40 17.23 -18.30
N LEU A 992 -9.55 18.28 -19.11
CA LEU A 992 -10.84 18.97 -19.29
C LEU A 992 -11.91 17.98 -19.79
N LYS A 993 -11.60 17.17 -20.81
CA LYS A 993 -12.52 16.12 -21.28
C LYS A 993 -12.86 15.10 -20.18
N SER A 994 -11.88 14.70 -19.37
CA SER A 994 -12.14 13.79 -18.23
C SER A 994 -12.99 14.43 -17.13
N ILE A 995 -12.85 15.73 -16.86
CA ILE A 995 -13.73 16.47 -15.92
C ILE A 995 -15.16 16.48 -16.46
N GLN A 996 -15.35 16.77 -17.75
CA GLN A 996 -16.65 16.77 -18.43
C GLN A 996 -17.33 15.39 -18.37
N GLU A 997 -16.61 14.30 -18.65
CA GLU A 997 -17.12 12.92 -18.60
C GLU A 997 -17.47 12.43 -17.18
N ASN A 998 -17.01 13.12 -16.13
CA ASN A 998 -17.30 12.78 -14.72
C ASN A 998 -18.38 13.67 -14.06
N LEU A 999 -18.92 14.67 -14.77
CA LEU A 999 -20.05 15.48 -14.31
C LEU A 999 -21.39 14.83 -14.72
N PRO A 1000 -22.43 14.88 -13.87
CA PRO A 1000 -23.73 14.30 -14.22
C PRO A 1000 -24.40 15.10 -15.35
N PRO A 1001 -25.12 14.46 -16.28
CA PRO A 1001 -25.84 15.14 -17.36
C PRO A 1001 -26.99 16.00 -16.79
N ASP A 1002 -27.20 17.17 -17.38
CA ASP A 1002 -28.17 18.17 -16.94
C ASP A 1002 -29.57 17.81 -17.48
N ASP A 1003 -30.50 17.42 -16.60
CA ASP A 1003 -31.82 16.91 -16.97
C ASP A 1003 -32.79 18.06 -17.36
N PRO A 1004 -33.23 18.14 -18.63
CA PRO A 1004 -34.08 19.24 -19.10
C PRO A 1004 -35.48 19.26 -18.48
N ALA A 1005 -35.97 18.15 -17.91
CA ALA A 1005 -37.29 18.07 -17.28
C ALA A 1005 -37.45 19.07 -16.11
N ASN A 1006 -36.34 19.46 -15.48
CA ASN A 1006 -36.34 20.35 -14.31
C ASN A 1006 -36.38 21.85 -14.67
N ARG A 1007 -36.45 22.22 -15.97
CA ARG A 1007 -36.40 23.63 -16.44
C ARG A 1007 -37.73 24.40 -16.32
N THR A 1008 -38.87 23.72 -16.11
CA THR A 1008 -40.22 24.31 -16.31
C THR A 1008 -40.85 24.98 -15.08
N SER A 1009 -40.33 24.76 -13.87
CA SER A 1009 -40.88 25.40 -12.66
C SER A 1009 -40.39 26.85 -12.50
N VAL A 1010 -41.29 27.81 -12.67
CA VAL A 1010 -41.02 29.24 -12.46
C VAL A 1010 -40.54 29.55 -11.03
N GLY A 1011 -41.11 28.87 -10.02
CA GLY A 1011 -40.69 29.02 -8.62
C GLY A 1011 -39.23 28.62 -8.38
N VAL A 1012 -38.76 27.54 -9.02
CA VAL A 1012 -37.37 27.08 -8.91
C VAL A 1012 -36.41 28.07 -9.55
N ARG A 1013 -36.78 28.69 -10.70
CA ARG A 1013 -35.98 29.77 -11.32
C ARG A 1013 -35.85 30.99 -10.40
N ILE A 1014 -36.94 31.41 -9.75
CA ILE A 1014 -36.92 32.58 -8.84
C ILE A 1014 -36.02 32.33 -7.63
N GLN A 1015 -36.16 31.18 -6.95
CA GLN A 1015 -35.31 30.84 -5.80
C GLN A 1015 -33.82 30.75 -6.17
N ARG A 1016 -33.49 30.10 -7.29
CA ARG A 1016 -32.10 29.94 -7.75
C ARG A 1016 -31.44 31.29 -8.03
N THR A 1017 -32.15 32.19 -8.73
CA THR A 1017 -31.66 33.54 -9.05
C THR A 1017 -31.48 34.41 -7.81
N GLN A 1018 -32.36 34.29 -6.80
CA GLN A 1018 -32.23 35.03 -5.53
C GLN A 1018 -31.03 34.59 -4.70
N VAL A 1019 -30.77 33.28 -4.61
CA VAL A 1019 -29.59 32.74 -3.89
C VAL A 1019 -28.28 33.15 -4.58
N GLU A 1020 -28.23 33.06 -5.91
CA GLU A 1020 -27.05 33.42 -6.72
C GLU A 1020 -26.77 34.95 -6.68
N SER A 1021 -27.80 35.80 -6.70
CA SER A 1021 -27.63 37.26 -6.76
C SER A 1021 -27.30 37.92 -5.42
N VAL A 1022 -27.82 37.40 -4.30
CA VAL A 1022 -27.76 38.07 -2.98
C VAL A 1022 -26.75 37.41 -2.03
N CYS A 1023 -26.71 36.09 -1.96
CA CYS A 1023 -25.88 35.38 -0.99
C CYS A 1023 -24.44 35.15 -1.48
N PHE A 1024 -24.24 34.93 -2.78
CA PHE A 1024 -22.95 34.50 -3.32
C PHE A 1024 -21.78 35.47 -3.08
N PRO A 1025 -21.94 36.81 -3.21
CA PRO A 1025 -20.88 37.77 -2.86
C PRO A 1025 -20.55 37.76 -1.36
N PHE A 1026 -21.56 37.62 -0.49
CA PHE A 1026 -21.37 37.60 0.96
C PHE A 1026 -20.66 36.31 1.43
N PHE A 1027 -21.09 35.16 0.92
CA PHE A 1027 -20.52 33.86 1.30
C PHE A 1027 -19.17 33.57 0.65
N SER A 1028 -18.89 34.06 -0.56
CA SER A 1028 -17.54 33.97 -1.14
C SER A 1028 -16.53 34.80 -0.35
N VAL A 1029 -16.88 36.04 0.03
CA VAL A 1029 -16.05 36.88 0.92
C VAL A 1029 -15.88 36.21 2.30
N LEU A 1030 -16.94 35.67 2.91
CA LEU A 1030 -16.82 34.95 4.20
C LEU A 1030 -16.00 33.65 4.11
N PHE A 1031 -16.11 32.88 3.03
CA PHE A 1031 -15.32 31.66 2.83
C PHE A 1031 -13.84 31.99 2.57
N TRP A 1032 -13.56 33.05 1.80
CA TRP A 1032 -12.19 33.50 1.53
C TRP A 1032 -11.55 34.17 2.75
N LEU A 1033 -12.29 34.96 3.54
CA LEU A 1033 -11.84 35.40 4.87
C LEU A 1033 -11.63 34.21 5.81
N SER A 1034 -12.52 33.21 5.82
CA SER A 1034 -12.34 32.01 6.66
C SER A 1034 -11.06 31.25 6.31
N MET A 1035 -10.77 31.05 5.02
CA MET A 1035 -9.50 30.45 4.58
C MET A 1035 -8.28 31.33 4.86
N ARG A 1036 -8.40 32.66 4.80
CA ARG A 1036 -7.28 33.59 5.04
C ARG A 1036 -7.00 33.81 6.54
N LEU A 1037 -8.04 33.86 7.38
CA LEU A 1037 -7.96 33.83 8.84
C LEU A 1037 -7.51 32.45 9.38
N GLN A 1038 -7.54 31.40 8.55
CA GLN A 1038 -6.84 30.13 8.84
C GLN A 1038 -5.34 30.15 8.45
N PHE A 1039 -4.83 31.26 7.91
CA PHE A 1039 -3.45 31.41 7.44
C PHE A 1039 -2.65 32.55 8.09
N GLU A 1040 -3.29 33.59 8.63
CA GLU A 1040 -2.63 34.74 9.29
C GLU A 1040 -3.28 35.05 10.66
N GLN A 1041 -2.47 35.17 11.73
CA GLN A 1041 -2.82 35.41 13.15
C GLN A 1041 -3.64 34.29 13.85
N GLU A 1042 -3.37 33.81 15.07
CA GLU A 1042 -2.48 34.17 16.19
C GLU A 1042 -2.93 35.32 17.11
N TYR A 1043 -2.90 35.06 18.44
CA TYR A 1043 -3.24 35.91 19.60
C TYR A 1043 -4.70 36.24 19.98
N SER A 1044 -5.01 35.88 21.23
CA SER A 1044 -5.95 36.51 22.19
C SER A 1044 -7.49 36.48 21.98
N HIS A 1045 -8.15 36.42 23.14
CA HIS A 1045 -9.60 36.40 23.40
C HIS A 1045 -10.48 37.34 22.56
N THR A 1046 -11.55 36.80 21.98
CA THR A 1046 -12.92 37.31 22.23
C THR A 1046 -13.99 36.27 21.91
N SER A 1047 -14.72 35.83 22.93
CA SER A 1047 -16.11 35.39 22.77
C SER A 1047 -17.02 36.62 22.78
N VAL A 1048 -18.32 36.45 22.51
CA VAL A 1048 -19.34 37.52 22.32
C VAL A 1048 -19.25 38.17 20.93
N GLY A 1049 -20.23 37.86 20.09
CA GLY A 1049 -20.42 38.45 18.76
C GLY A 1049 -21.62 37.85 18.02
N PHE A 1050 -21.68 36.51 17.97
CA PHE A 1050 -22.79 35.77 17.33
C PHE A 1050 -24.14 35.80 18.09
N TYR A 1051 -24.21 36.43 19.26
CA TYR A 1051 -25.34 36.33 20.19
C TYR A 1051 -26.48 37.35 19.98
N TYR A 1052 -26.35 38.25 18.98
CA TYR A 1052 -27.26 39.39 18.81
C TYR A 1052 -28.11 39.40 17.53
N LEU A 1053 -27.95 38.44 16.61
CA LEU A 1053 -28.67 38.42 15.33
C LEU A 1053 -29.96 37.58 15.32
N THR A 1054 -30.32 36.94 16.43
CA THR A 1054 -31.46 36.01 16.54
C THR A 1054 -32.66 36.59 17.30
N ARG A 1055 -32.74 37.92 17.51
CA ARG A 1055 -33.81 38.54 18.32
C ARG A 1055 -34.52 39.74 17.67
N SER A 1056 -34.92 39.58 16.42
CA SER A 1056 -36.01 40.35 15.79
C SER A 1056 -36.80 39.39 14.90
N GLY A 1057 -38.02 39.03 15.32
CA GLY A 1057 -38.75 37.91 14.74
C GLY A 1057 -39.86 38.31 13.78
N GLN A 1058 -40.04 37.49 12.74
CA GLN A 1058 -41.34 36.92 12.35
C GLN A 1058 -41.09 35.59 11.59
N GLY A 1059 -42.12 34.78 11.40
CA GLY A 1059 -41.96 33.36 11.04
C GLY A 1059 -41.62 33.10 9.56
N GLY A 1060 -40.59 32.29 9.34
CA GLY A 1060 -40.34 31.54 8.10
C GLY A 1060 -40.28 30.04 8.42
N THR A 1061 -40.64 29.16 7.48
CA THR A 1061 -40.80 27.72 7.77
C THR A 1061 -39.55 26.90 7.47
N GLN A 1062 -39.35 25.76 8.16
CA GLN A 1062 -38.17 24.90 8.01
C GLN A 1062 -37.89 24.43 6.57
N GLY A 1063 -38.89 24.43 5.68
CA GLY A 1063 -38.71 24.08 4.27
C GLY A 1063 -37.72 24.97 3.52
N GLU A 1064 -37.62 26.25 3.87
CA GLU A 1064 -36.71 27.20 3.19
C GLU A 1064 -35.24 26.91 3.51
N LEU A 1065 -34.94 26.49 4.75
CA LEU A 1065 -33.61 26.05 5.14
C LEU A 1065 -33.23 24.73 4.46
N VAL A 1066 -34.15 23.78 4.34
CA VAL A 1066 -33.89 22.52 3.60
C VAL A 1066 -33.65 22.83 2.11
N GLY A 1067 -34.41 23.75 1.52
CA GLY A 1067 -34.18 24.25 0.16
C GLY A 1067 -32.78 24.84 -0.02
N ALA A 1068 -32.31 25.67 0.92
CA ALA A 1068 -30.96 26.23 0.89
C ALA A 1068 -29.84 25.17 0.96
N TRP A 1069 -30.03 24.08 1.72
CA TRP A 1069 -29.06 22.99 1.83
C TRP A 1069 -29.08 22.02 0.64
N VAL A 1070 -30.24 21.74 0.04
CA VAL A 1070 -30.29 21.09 -1.29
C VAL A 1070 -29.58 21.98 -2.33
N GLY A 1071 -29.78 23.30 -2.23
CA GLY A 1071 -29.05 24.31 -2.99
C GLY A 1071 -27.53 24.29 -2.80
N MET A 1072 -26.99 23.85 -1.65
CA MET A 1072 -25.54 23.65 -1.48
C MET A 1072 -25.02 22.43 -2.25
N GLY A 1073 -25.78 21.33 -2.29
CA GLY A 1073 -25.45 20.15 -3.11
C GLY A 1073 -25.45 20.49 -4.60
N SER A 1074 -26.52 21.13 -5.08
CA SER A 1074 -26.61 21.65 -6.45
C SER A 1074 -25.57 22.75 -6.73
N GLY A 1075 -25.22 23.56 -5.73
CA GLY A 1075 -24.23 24.64 -5.83
C GLY A 1075 -22.79 24.14 -5.90
N LEU A 1076 -22.46 22.99 -5.32
CA LEU A 1076 -21.15 22.34 -5.52
C LEU A 1076 -21.01 21.77 -6.93
N VAL A 1077 -22.07 21.18 -7.50
CA VAL A 1077 -22.11 20.76 -8.91
C VAL A 1077 -22.03 21.98 -9.83
N GLY A 1078 -22.82 23.02 -9.55
CA GLY A 1078 -22.79 24.29 -10.29
C GLY A 1078 -21.42 24.99 -10.23
N ARG A 1079 -20.74 24.94 -9.08
CA ARG A 1079 -19.35 25.42 -8.95
C ARG A 1079 -18.39 24.58 -9.80
N GLY A 1080 -18.57 23.26 -9.85
CA GLY A 1080 -17.79 22.37 -10.73
C GLY A 1080 -17.94 22.73 -12.21
N LEU A 1081 -19.17 22.96 -12.68
CA LEU A 1081 -19.41 23.45 -14.05
C LEU A 1081 -18.84 24.86 -14.27
N LEU A 1082 -18.98 25.77 -13.32
CA LEU A 1082 -18.47 27.14 -13.42
C LEU A 1082 -16.93 27.16 -13.51
N GLU A 1083 -16.25 26.41 -12.64
CA GLU A 1083 -14.79 26.31 -12.66
C GLU A 1083 -14.28 25.57 -13.91
N TYR A 1084 -14.99 24.55 -14.40
CA TYR A 1084 -14.72 23.95 -15.72
C TYR A 1084 -14.83 24.99 -16.84
N THR A 1085 -15.93 25.73 -16.92
CA THR A 1085 -16.20 26.72 -17.98
C THR A 1085 -15.16 27.83 -17.98
N VAL A 1086 -14.78 28.35 -16.80
CA VAL A 1086 -13.73 29.36 -16.63
C VAL A 1086 -12.36 28.83 -17.06
N LEU A 1087 -12.01 27.59 -16.73
CA LEU A 1087 -10.73 26.98 -17.16
C LEU A 1087 -10.69 26.73 -18.67
N SER A 1088 -11.78 26.22 -19.27
CA SER A 1088 -11.89 26.02 -20.71
C SER A 1088 -11.75 27.35 -21.46
N ARG A 1089 -12.44 28.42 -21.01
CA ARG A 1089 -12.31 29.76 -21.59
C ARG A 1089 -10.88 30.30 -21.48
N ARG A 1090 -10.27 30.24 -20.30
CA ARG A 1090 -8.88 30.69 -20.06
C ARG A 1090 -7.85 29.89 -20.86
N PHE A 1091 -8.09 28.60 -21.08
CA PHE A 1091 -7.23 27.76 -21.93
C PHE A 1091 -7.32 28.19 -23.39
N VAL A 1092 -8.53 28.40 -23.92
CA VAL A 1092 -8.74 28.94 -25.28
C VAL A 1092 -8.09 30.32 -25.44
N GLU A 1093 -8.26 31.24 -24.47
CA GLU A 1093 -7.63 32.56 -24.47
C GLU A 1093 -6.10 32.48 -24.54
N VAL A 1094 -5.47 31.62 -23.72
CA VAL A 1094 -4.01 31.43 -23.69
C VAL A 1094 -3.50 30.77 -24.98
N MET A 1095 -4.23 29.79 -25.52
CA MET A 1095 -3.85 29.15 -26.80
C MET A 1095 -4.05 30.09 -27.99
N THR A 1096 -5.07 30.95 -27.98
CA THR A 1096 -5.28 31.99 -29.01
C THR A 1096 -4.13 32.98 -29.02
N GLN A 1097 -3.73 33.48 -27.85
CA GLN A 1097 -2.52 34.33 -27.73
C GLN A 1097 -1.23 33.63 -28.19
N TYR A 1098 -1.15 32.30 -28.08
CA TYR A 1098 -0.03 31.54 -28.64
C TYR A 1098 -0.09 31.50 -30.17
N ASN A 1099 -1.26 31.24 -30.75
CA ASN A 1099 -1.45 31.24 -32.20
C ASN A 1099 -1.17 32.62 -32.81
N GLU A 1100 -1.67 33.70 -32.21
CA GLU A 1100 -1.35 35.09 -32.56
C GLU A 1100 0.16 35.36 -32.53
N THR A 1101 0.88 34.78 -31.56
CA THR A 1101 2.35 34.91 -31.43
C THR A 1101 3.11 34.19 -32.56
N GLN A 1102 2.57 33.07 -33.05
CA GLN A 1102 3.12 32.35 -34.20
C GLN A 1102 2.83 33.11 -35.50
N VAL A 1103 1.56 33.42 -35.78
CA VAL A 1103 1.16 34.19 -36.98
C VAL A 1103 1.89 35.52 -37.08
N SER A 1104 1.95 36.30 -35.99
CA SER A 1104 2.67 37.59 -36.02
C SER A 1104 4.19 37.50 -36.14
N PHE A 1105 4.80 36.31 -35.94
CA PHE A 1105 6.20 36.06 -36.27
C PHE A 1105 6.38 35.55 -37.71
N ARG A 1106 5.42 34.77 -38.25
CA ARG A 1106 5.37 34.39 -39.67
C ARG A 1106 5.38 35.63 -40.56
N GLU A 1107 4.44 36.55 -40.35
CA GLU A 1107 4.29 37.75 -41.19
C GLU A 1107 5.51 38.69 -41.08
N ARG A 1108 6.10 38.83 -39.89
CA ARG A 1108 7.36 39.59 -39.70
C ARG A 1108 8.58 38.91 -40.32
N SER A 1109 8.53 37.59 -40.54
CA SER A 1109 9.57 36.83 -41.24
C SER A 1109 9.38 36.92 -42.76
N LYS A 1110 8.14 36.84 -43.26
CA LYS A 1110 7.78 37.10 -44.67
C LYS A 1110 8.23 38.50 -45.10
N ALA A 1111 7.86 39.53 -44.34
CA ALA A 1111 8.27 40.91 -44.61
C ALA A 1111 9.80 41.13 -44.56
N ARG A 1112 10.55 40.30 -43.82
CA ARG A 1112 12.02 40.29 -43.85
C ARG A 1112 12.57 39.63 -45.12
N ILE A 1113 12.00 38.49 -45.55
CA ILE A 1113 12.38 37.83 -46.80
C ILE A 1113 12.14 38.76 -47.98
N GLN A 1114 10.95 39.38 -48.07
CA GLN A 1114 10.60 40.36 -49.09
C GLN A 1114 11.65 41.48 -49.19
N ARG A 1115 11.97 42.11 -48.06
CA ARG A 1115 12.96 43.19 -48.01
C ARG A 1115 14.38 42.76 -48.37
N GLN A 1116 14.76 41.50 -48.10
CA GLN A 1116 16.06 40.99 -48.55
C GLN A 1116 16.06 40.67 -50.05
N LEU A 1117 14.94 40.21 -50.63
CA LEU A 1117 14.79 40.03 -52.08
C LEU A 1117 14.82 41.38 -52.84
N GLU A 1118 14.17 42.41 -52.30
CA GLU A 1118 14.27 43.80 -52.79
C GLU A 1118 15.73 44.27 -52.82
N ILE A 1119 16.49 44.01 -51.75
CA ILE A 1119 17.92 44.37 -51.63
C ILE A 1119 18.80 43.60 -52.63
N THR A 1120 18.44 42.36 -52.99
CA THR A 1120 19.11 41.61 -54.07
C THR A 1120 18.57 41.93 -55.47
N GLY A 1121 17.67 42.91 -55.61
CA GLY A 1121 17.17 43.41 -56.90
C GLY A 1121 15.97 42.64 -57.47
N LYS A 1122 15.41 41.67 -56.74
CA LYS A 1122 14.23 40.89 -57.15
C LYS A 1122 12.97 41.45 -56.48
N LEU A 1123 12.25 42.32 -57.18
CA LEU A 1123 10.92 42.77 -56.80
C LEU A 1123 9.94 41.58 -56.86
N THR A 1124 9.31 41.23 -55.73
CA THR A 1124 8.26 40.20 -55.68
C THR A 1124 6.99 40.77 -55.05
N THR A 1125 5.84 40.44 -55.63
CA THR A 1125 4.53 40.75 -55.05
C THR A 1125 4.25 39.89 -53.82
N ASN A 1126 3.25 40.29 -53.02
CA ASN A 1126 2.85 39.54 -51.83
C ASN A 1126 2.25 38.16 -52.13
N GLU A 1127 1.73 37.96 -53.34
CA GLU A 1127 1.11 36.71 -53.81
C GLU A 1127 2.21 35.76 -54.31
N GLU A 1128 3.05 36.19 -55.25
CA GLU A 1128 4.24 35.42 -55.69
C GLU A 1128 5.13 35.00 -54.51
N LEU A 1129 5.33 35.89 -53.52
CA LEU A 1129 6.10 35.58 -52.32
C LEU A 1129 5.45 34.50 -51.44
N GLU A 1130 4.12 34.37 -51.45
CA GLU A 1130 3.44 33.27 -50.74
C GLU A 1130 3.57 31.96 -51.51
N ASP A 1131 3.38 31.95 -52.83
CA ASP A 1131 3.59 30.77 -53.69
C ASP A 1131 5.03 30.24 -53.55
N MET A 1132 6.02 31.13 -53.51
CA MET A 1132 7.42 30.79 -53.25
C MET A 1132 7.63 30.17 -51.86
N LEU A 1133 6.89 30.60 -50.83
CA LEU A 1133 6.95 30.01 -49.48
C LEU A 1133 6.25 28.65 -49.42
N GLU A 1134 5.07 28.50 -50.02
CA GLU A 1134 4.31 27.23 -50.06
C GLU A 1134 5.02 26.13 -50.86
N SER A 1135 5.85 26.50 -51.84
CA SER A 1135 6.66 25.56 -52.63
C SER A 1135 7.58 24.65 -51.80
N GLY A 1136 7.94 25.07 -50.58
CA GLY A 1136 8.84 24.35 -49.67
C GLY A 1136 10.28 24.17 -50.16
N ASN A 1137 10.68 24.79 -51.28
CA ASN A 1137 12.00 24.65 -51.89
C ASN A 1137 12.81 25.95 -51.78
N PRO A 1138 13.87 26.00 -50.93
CA PRO A 1138 14.68 27.21 -50.75
C PRO A 1138 15.35 27.75 -52.03
N SER A 1139 15.60 26.89 -53.04
CA SER A 1139 16.31 27.32 -54.26
C SER A 1139 15.53 28.27 -55.16
N ILE A 1140 14.20 28.31 -55.03
CA ILE A 1140 13.33 29.24 -55.77
C ILE A 1140 13.58 30.72 -55.37
N PHE A 1141 14.08 30.95 -54.16
CA PHE A 1141 14.54 32.27 -53.73
C PHE A 1141 15.91 32.67 -54.30
N THR A 1142 16.67 31.73 -54.88
CA THR A 1142 18.07 31.93 -55.31
C THR A 1142 18.31 31.89 -56.82
N SER A 1143 17.37 31.36 -57.61
CA SER A 1143 17.59 30.94 -59.01
C SER A 1143 18.11 32.02 -59.94
N ASP A 1144 17.76 33.29 -59.68
CA ASP A 1144 17.98 34.41 -60.61
C ASP A 1144 18.97 35.46 -60.06
N ILE A 1145 19.64 35.17 -58.93
CA ILE A 1145 20.43 36.15 -58.16
C ILE A 1145 21.93 35.91 -58.37
N ILE A 1146 22.60 36.86 -59.04
CA ILE A 1146 24.04 36.80 -59.34
C ILE A 1146 24.86 36.91 -58.05
N SER A 1147 25.61 35.85 -57.73
CA SER A 1147 26.13 35.60 -56.38
C SER A 1147 27.44 36.32 -56.00
N ASP A 1148 27.91 37.29 -56.79
CA ASP A 1148 29.31 37.74 -56.73
C ASP A 1148 29.62 38.82 -55.68
N SER A 1149 28.60 39.44 -55.08
CA SER A 1149 28.76 40.36 -53.94
C SER A 1149 28.62 39.65 -52.59
N GLN A 1150 29.49 40.01 -51.64
CA GLN A 1150 29.36 39.56 -50.24
C GLN A 1150 28.02 39.95 -49.61
N ILE A 1151 27.46 41.11 -49.98
CA ILE A 1151 26.16 41.58 -49.48
C ILE A 1151 25.05 40.62 -49.97
N THR A 1152 25.07 40.23 -51.25
CA THR A 1152 24.13 39.28 -51.83
C THR A 1152 24.18 37.93 -51.12
N ARG A 1153 25.38 37.38 -50.88
CA ARG A 1153 25.53 36.10 -50.15
C ARG A 1153 25.01 36.18 -48.71
N GLN A 1154 25.16 37.32 -48.04
CA GLN A 1154 24.61 37.52 -46.70
C GLN A 1154 23.08 37.61 -46.70
N ALA A 1155 22.49 38.29 -47.69
CA ALA A 1155 21.03 38.36 -47.86
C ALA A 1155 20.41 36.98 -48.13
N LEU A 1156 21.01 36.20 -49.04
CA LEU A 1156 20.56 34.84 -49.35
C LEU A 1156 20.60 33.90 -48.13
N ASN A 1157 21.65 33.99 -47.30
CA ASN A 1157 21.76 33.21 -46.06
C ASN A 1157 20.69 33.61 -45.02
N GLU A 1158 20.32 34.89 -44.90
CA GLU A 1158 19.17 35.27 -44.06
C GLU A 1158 17.86 34.71 -44.65
N ILE A 1159 17.63 34.82 -45.96
CA ILE A 1159 16.41 34.30 -46.61
C ILE A 1159 16.25 32.79 -46.36
N GLU A 1160 17.30 31.99 -46.58
CA GLU A 1160 17.23 30.53 -46.37
C GLU A 1160 16.96 30.17 -44.89
N SER A 1161 17.57 30.90 -43.95
CA SER A 1161 17.32 30.76 -42.51
C SER A 1161 15.88 31.10 -42.13
N ARG A 1162 15.33 32.21 -42.67
CA ARG A 1162 13.95 32.65 -42.40
C ARG A 1162 12.91 31.71 -43.01
N HIS A 1163 13.14 31.20 -44.21
CA HIS A 1163 12.24 30.22 -44.83
C HIS A 1163 12.21 28.92 -44.02
N LYS A 1164 13.36 28.42 -43.54
CA LYS A 1164 13.41 27.27 -42.60
C LYS A 1164 12.66 27.54 -41.29
N ASP A 1165 12.74 28.76 -40.74
CA ASP A 1165 11.98 29.16 -39.54
C ASP A 1165 10.45 29.18 -39.79
N ILE A 1166 10.01 29.67 -40.95
CA ILE A 1166 8.60 29.66 -41.38
C ILE A 1166 8.08 28.22 -41.53
N MET A 1167 8.82 27.34 -42.21
CA MET A 1167 8.39 25.95 -42.46
C MET A 1167 8.17 25.16 -41.15
N ARG A 1168 9.02 25.35 -40.13
CA ARG A 1168 8.82 24.76 -38.78
C ARG A 1168 7.56 25.30 -38.11
N LEU A 1169 7.30 26.60 -38.26
CA LEU A 1169 6.18 27.30 -37.66
C LEU A 1169 4.84 26.87 -38.26
N GLU A 1170 4.75 26.66 -39.58
CA GLU A 1170 3.50 26.21 -40.21
C GLU A 1170 3.07 24.82 -39.76
N SER A 1171 4.01 23.88 -39.62
CA SER A 1171 3.74 22.58 -38.99
C SER A 1171 3.14 22.76 -37.59
N SER A 1172 3.65 23.71 -36.80
CA SER A 1172 3.08 24.01 -35.48
C SER A 1172 1.71 24.70 -35.53
N ILE A 1173 1.40 25.52 -36.53
CA ILE A 1173 0.07 26.15 -36.68
C ILE A 1173 -0.98 25.11 -37.09
N ARG A 1174 -0.65 24.19 -38.00
CA ARG A 1174 -1.55 23.12 -38.45
C ARG A 1174 -1.96 22.22 -37.27
N GLU A 1175 -1.01 21.80 -36.43
CA GLU A 1175 -1.29 21.05 -35.19
C GLU A 1175 -2.11 21.84 -34.14
N LEU A 1176 -1.97 23.17 -34.08
CA LEU A 1176 -2.80 24.01 -33.22
C LEU A 1176 -4.25 24.06 -33.71
N HIS A 1177 -4.45 24.17 -35.03
CA HIS A 1177 -5.77 24.28 -35.65
C HIS A 1177 -6.66 23.07 -35.33
N ASP A 1178 -6.12 21.84 -35.37
CA ASP A 1178 -6.86 20.64 -34.99
C ASP A 1178 -7.30 20.66 -33.51
N MET A 1179 -6.45 21.16 -32.60
CA MET A 1179 -6.83 21.32 -31.19
C MET A 1179 -7.89 22.43 -30.97
N PHE A 1180 -7.89 23.49 -31.79
CA PHE A 1180 -8.96 24.49 -31.77
C PHE A 1180 -10.28 23.93 -32.30
N ARG A 1181 -10.25 23.06 -33.32
CA ARG A 1181 -11.43 22.44 -33.91
C ARG A 1181 -12.17 21.55 -32.90
N ASP A 1182 -11.42 20.74 -32.14
CA ASP A 1182 -11.90 19.98 -30.98
C ASP A 1182 -12.56 20.90 -29.93
N MET A 1183 -11.91 22.02 -29.59
CA MET A 1183 -12.39 22.92 -28.53
C MET A 1183 -13.57 23.80 -28.94
N ALA A 1184 -13.68 24.17 -30.22
CA ALA A 1184 -14.84 24.90 -30.74
C ALA A 1184 -16.12 24.08 -30.50
N LEU A 1185 -16.12 22.80 -30.89
CA LEU A 1185 -17.24 21.87 -30.69
C LEU A 1185 -17.64 21.71 -29.21
N LEU A 1186 -16.66 21.77 -28.30
CA LEU A 1186 -16.85 21.66 -26.84
C LEU A 1186 -17.37 22.95 -26.17
N VAL A 1187 -17.20 24.12 -26.81
CA VAL A 1187 -17.72 25.41 -26.33
C VAL A 1187 -19.07 25.72 -26.96
N GLU A 1188 -19.24 25.41 -28.24
CA GLU A 1188 -20.48 25.59 -29.01
C GLU A 1188 -21.64 24.78 -28.40
N THR A 1189 -21.37 23.57 -27.91
CA THR A 1189 -22.31 22.74 -27.13
C THR A 1189 -22.70 23.31 -25.75
N GLN A 1190 -22.21 24.49 -25.35
CA GLN A 1190 -22.53 25.15 -24.08
C GLN A 1190 -23.10 26.59 -24.23
N GLY A 1191 -23.20 27.13 -25.45
CA GLY A 1191 -23.51 28.55 -25.72
C GLY A 1191 -24.73 29.10 -24.98
N GLU A 1192 -25.90 28.45 -25.11
CA GLU A 1192 -27.16 28.89 -24.47
C GLU A 1192 -27.06 29.07 -22.94
N MET A 1193 -26.21 28.27 -22.28
CA MET A 1193 -26.05 28.34 -20.83
C MET A 1193 -25.23 29.58 -20.44
N ILE A 1194 -24.23 29.94 -21.24
CA ILE A 1194 -23.30 31.05 -20.99
C ILE A 1194 -24.02 32.40 -21.16
N ASP A 1195 -24.79 32.59 -22.25
CA ASP A 1195 -25.51 33.83 -22.50
C ASP A 1195 -26.53 34.18 -21.41
N ASN A 1196 -27.22 33.16 -20.88
CA ASN A 1196 -28.16 33.33 -19.77
C ASN A 1196 -27.45 33.66 -18.45
N ILE A 1197 -26.27 33.08 -18.18
CA ILE A 1197 -25.45 33.43 -17.01
C ILE A 1197 -24.93 34.86 -17.13
N GLU A 1198 -24.42 35.29 -18.28
CA GLU A 1198 -23.90 36.66 -18.43
C GLU A 1198 -25.02 37.71 -18.30
N LYS A 1199 -26.22 37.42 -18.84
CA LYS A 1199 -27.42 38.23 -18.62
C LYS A 1199 -27.79 38.34 -17.14
N ASN A 1200 -27.73 37.24 -16.38
CA ASN A 1200 -27.98 37.25 -14.95
C ASN A 1200 -26.90 38.01 -14.15
N VAL A 1201 -25.63 37.90 -14.52
CA VAL A 1201 -24.53 38.65 -13.88
C VAL A 1201 -24.66 40.16 -14.13
N ARG A 1202 -24.99 40.58 -15.37
CA ARG A 1202 -25.27 41.99 -15.69
C ARG A 1202 -26.45 42.52 -14.87
N ASN A 1203 -27.54 41.75 -14.74
CA ASN A 1203 -28.67 42.10 -13.88
C ASN A 1203 -28.26 42.23 -12.39
N ALA A 1204 -27.43 41.31 -11.88
CA ALA A 1204 -26.98 41.34 -10.49
C ALA A 1204 -26.13 42.59 -10.17
N VAL A 1205 -25.25 43.03 -11.08
CA VAL A 1205 -24.50 44.30 -10.96
C VAL A 1205 -25.46 45.49 -10.85
N ASP A 1206 -26.51 45.50 -11.66
CA ASP A 1206 -27.51 46.57 -11.71
C ASP A 1206 -28.36 46.61 -10.41
N TYR A 1207 -28.73 45.45 -9.85
CA TYR A 1207 -29.35 45.35 -8.52
C TYR A 1207 -28.42 45.77 -7.39
N VAL A 1208 -27.13 45.42 -7.43
CA VAL A 1208 -26.14 45.88 -6.44
C VAL A 1208 -25.97 47.41 -6.50
N GLY A 1209 -25.97 48.02 -7.69
CA GLY A 1209 -25.98 49.47 -7.86
C GLY A 1209 -27.18 50.13 -7.16
N LYS A 1210 -28.39 49.61 -7.42
CA LYS A 1210 -29.64 50.08 -6.80
C LYS A 1210 -29.67 49.86 -5.29
N ALA A 1211 -29.16 48.74 -4.78
CA ALA A 1211 -29.02 48.48 -3.35
C ALA A 1211 -28.05 49.44 -2.67
N ASN A 1212 -26.94 49.79 -3.32
CA ASN A 1212 -25.94 50.73 -2.79
C ASN A 1212 -26.50 52.18 -2.73
N GLU A 1213 -27.34 52.55 -3.69
CA GLU A 1213 -28.19 53.76 -3.64
C GLU A 1213 -29.13 53.77 -2.41
N GLN A 1214 -29.83 52.66 -2.16
CA GLN A 1214 -30.75 52.57 -1.01
C GLN A 1214 -30.00 52.56 0.33
N CYS A 1215 -28.82 51.93 0.43
CA CYS A 1215 -27.95 52.03 1.60
C CYS A 1215 -27.49 53.48 1.84
N LYS A 1216 -27.15 54.25 0.80
CA LYS A 1216 -26.83 55.69 0.93
C LYS A 1216 -28.03 56.51 1.41
N LYS A 1217 -29.25 56.17 0.98
CA LYS A 1217 -30.50 56.78 1.49
C LYS A 1217 -30.75 56.40 2.95
N ALA A 1218 -30.60 55.14 3.33
CA ALA A 1218 -30.72 54.65 4.71
C ALA A 1218 -29.71 55.33 5.66
N VAL A 1219 -28.45 55.49 5.25
CA VAL A 1219 -27.42 56.22 6.04
C VAL A 1219 -27.75 57.71 6.18
N ARG A 1220 -28.36 58.34 5.17
CA ARG A 1220 -28.89 59.72 5.29
C ARG A 1220 -30.05 59.80 6.28
N TYR A 1221 -30.99 58.85 6.27
CA TYR A 1221 -32.07 58.77 7.25
C TYR A 1221 -31.56 58.50 8.67
N GLN A 1222 -30.60 57.58 8.85
CA GLN A 1222 -29.96 57.31 10.14
C GLN A 1222 -29.22 58.55 10.70
N LYS A 1223 -28.62 59.38 9.83
CA LYS A 1223 -28.01 60.66 10.23
C LYS A 1223 -29.05 61.76 10.52
N ARG A 1224 -30.23 61.72 9.88
CA ARG A 1224 -31.36 62.60 10.23
C ARG A 1224 -32.06 62.20 11.54
N ALA A 1225 -32.13 60.90 11.86
CA ALA A 1225 -32.67 60.39 13.12
C ALA A 1225 -31.65 60.36 14.28
N ARG A 1226 -30.54 61.08 14.13
CA ARG A 1226 -29.50 61.33 15.15
C ARG A 1226 -29.21 62.84 15.31
N ARG A 1227 -30.14 63.67 14.83
CA ARG A 1227 -30.28 65.11 15.08
C ARG A 1227 -31.71 65.35 15.53
#